data_AF-A0A673LYP2-F1
#
_entry.id   AF-A0A673LYP2-F1
#
_cell.length_a   1.000
_cell.length_b   1.000
_cell.length_c   1.000
_cell.angle_alpha   90.00
_cell.angle_beta   90.00
_cell.angle_gamma   90.00
#
_symmetry.space_group_name_H-M   'P 1'
#
loop_
_entity.id
_entity.type
_entity.pdbx_description
1 polymer ?
#
loop_
_entity_poly.entity_id
_entity_poly.type
_entity_poly.pdbx_seq_one_letter_code
_entity_poly.pdbx_strand_id
1 'polypeptide(L)'
;PCVAIASAGLISLQRLSSSWRSRGSSAVERALQYTVGQKIQGFTVKQVTAVPDLFLTAVKLSHDATGAQYLHAARDDSNNLFSVQFRTTPMDSTGVPHILEHTVLCGSQRFPCRDPFFKMLNRSLSTFMNAFTASDYTMYPFSTQNAKDFQNLLSTVIFFFFYLDAVFFPCLRELDFWQEGWRLEHETPTDPSSRLVFKGVVFNEMKGVFSDNERLYAQHLQNKLLPDHTYSVVSGGEPLAIPDLTWEQLKHFHATHYHPSNARFFTYGDLPLEQHLQQIEEEALSKFERTEPNTAVPPQTHWDKPRLDHVTCRPDALAPDPMKQNTLCMSYLLGDITDTFEAFILSLLSSLMISGPNSPFYKALIEPEIGSDFSSSVGFDGSTRQASFTIGLQGMAEDDTETVKHIIAQSIDDIIATGFEEEQIEALLHKIEIQMKHQSTSFGLALASYIASCWNHDGDPVQLLKISQNVSRFRQCLKENPRYLQDKVQHYFKDNTHRLTLTMSPDESFLEKQAEAEEQKLHQKIQNLSDADHKDIYEKGLQLLAAQSTAQDASCLPALKVSDIEPIIPYTPVQLGTAGGVPVQYCEQPTNGMVYFRAMCNLNSLPEDLKIYVPLICSVITNVCVYIYIYMMSVSPQIIPDTDDLDLYEQGIILSSSCLERNLPDMFQLWSDIFNSPRFDDEQRLRVLVMMSAQELSNGISYSGHMYAMTRAARSLTPTADLQEAFSGMDQVKFMKRIAEMTDLTSVLRKLPRIKRHLLNPENMRCAVNATPQKMSEAAGEVERFIGNIAANRKERKPVRPTVVEVRPLDPQAGSSASRKLISEPHFKPCQMKTYFQLPFNVNFVSECVRAVPFTHADYASLCILARMMTAKFLHGEIREKGGAYGGGARMGGGGLFSFYSYRDPNSTQTLSAFRGGVEWARAGKFTQQDIDEAKLSVFSAVDAPVAPSDKGHDILAHLYLGVGQQTCGVAILGPENESIRKDPSWVVK
;
A
#
# COMPACT_ATOMS: atom_id res chain seq x y z
N PRO A 1 48.64 20.50 -36.90
CA PRO A 1 48.56 21.77 -37.66
C PRO A 1 47.94 21.55 -39.05
N CYS A 2 46.87 22.18 -39.49
CA CYS A 2 46.00 23.21 -38.98
C CYS A 2 44.75 23.14 -39.87
N VAL A 3 43.58 23.38 -39.28
CA VAL A 3 42.48 24.20 -39.83
C VAL A 3 42.20 24.12 -41.33
N ALA A 4 41.04 23.56 -41.70
CA ALA A 4 39.98 24.22 -42.48
C ALA A 4 39.09 23.22 -43.23
N ILE A 5 38.00 22.76 -42.60
CA ILE A 5 36.73 22.49 -43.32
C ILE A 5 35.60 22.95 -42.40
N ALA A 6 35.28 24.24 -42.48
CA ALA A 6 34.04 24.81 -41.97
C ALA A 6 33.12 25.08 -43.18
N SER A 7 31.81 25.07 -42.93
CA SER A 7 30.70 25.45 -43.83
C SER A 7 30.06 24.39 -44.73
N ALA A 8 29.45 23.36 -44.12
CA ALA A 8 28.26 22.68 -44.65
C ALA A 8 27.56 21.85 -43.55
N GLY A 9 26.80 22.49 -42.67
CA GLY A 9 26.13 21.76 -41.58
C GLY A 9 25.24 22.64 -40.71
N LEU A 10 24.26 23.33 -41.32
CA LEU A 10 23.33 24.19 -40.57
C LEU A 10 21.87 24.12 -41.04
N ILE A 11 21.46 23.08 -41.79
CA ILE A 11 20.07 22.96 -42.30
C ILE A 11 19.35 21.66 -41.85
N SER A 12 19.96 20.81 -41.02
CA SER A 12 19.37 19.51 -40.64
C SER A 12 18.77 19.42 -39.22
N LEU A 13 18.80 20.47 -38.39
CA LEU A 13 18.40 20.39 -36.97
C LEU A 13 17.00 20.95 -36.65
N GLN A 14 16.21 21.35 -37.65
CA GLN A 14 14.86 21.91 -37.44
C GLN A 14 13.69 20.97 -37.79
N ARG A 15 13.93 19.69 -38.10
CA ARG A 15 12.87 18.73 -38.51
C ARG A 15 12.58 17.59 -37.52
N LEU A 16 13.18 17.57 -36.34
CA LEU A 16 12.93 16.54 -35.32
C LEU A 16 12.25 17.07 -34.04
N SER A 17 11.89 18.35 -33.96
CA SER A 17 11.19 18.95 -32.80
C SER A 17 9.66 19.01 -32.93
N SER A 18 9.07 18.42 -33.98
CA SER A 18 7.65 18.62 -34.31
C SER A 18 6.75 17.39 -34.17
N SER A 19 7.20 16.27 -33.60
CA SER A 19 6.38 15.05 -33.48
C SER A 19 5.59 14.91 -32.17
N TRP A 20 5.72 15.81 -31.21
CA TRP A 20 4.94 15.80 -29.95
C TRP A 20 3.66 16.68 -29.99
N ARG A 21 3.23 17.11 -31.18
CA ARG A 21 1.98 17.84 -31.38
C ARG A 21 1.22 17.29 -32.58
N SER A 22 0.58 16.14 -32.43
CA SER A 22 -0.46 15.70 -33.37
C SER A 22 -1.79 15.46 -32.65
N ARG A 23 -2.64 16.50 -32.71
CA ARG A 23 -4.11 16.45 -32.90
C ARG A 23 -4.95 15.65 -31.90
N GLY A 24 -5.13 16.26 -30.73
CA GLY A 24 -6.27 16.12 -29.81
C GLY A 24 -6.12 17.22 -28.75
N SER A 25 -7.17 17.97 -28.40
CA SER A 25 -7.12 18.87 -27.24
C SER A 25 -6.97 18.03 -25.97
N SER A 26 -6.10 18.42 -25.04
CA SER A 26 -5.87 17.67 -23.78
C SER A 26 -7.18 17.46 -23.02
N ALA A 27 -7.24 16.45 -22.14
CA ALA A 27 -8.40 16.26 -21.26
C ALA A 27 -8.68 17.51 -20.41
N VAL A 28 -7.61 18.16 -19.95
CA VAL A 28 -7.64 19.42 -19.21
C VAL A 28 -8.28 20.54 -20.03
N GLU A 29 -7.85 20.73 -21.28
CA GLU A 29 -8.38 21.74 -22.20
C GLU A 29 -9.84 21.47 -22.60
N ARG A 30 -10.22 20.20 -22.79
CA ARG A 30 -11.61 19.81 -23.06
C ARG A 30 -12.52 20.15 -21.88
N ALA A 31 -12.11 19.80 -20.67
CA ALA A 31 -12.90 20.06 -19.47
C ALA A 31 -13.10 21.56 -19.18
N LEU A 32 -12.18 22.42 -19.60
CA LEU A 32 -12.34 23.88 -19.49
C LEU A 32 -13.43 24.46 -20.40
N GLN A 33 -13.89 23.71 -21.40
CA GLN A 33 -14.96 24.14 -22.31
C GLN A 33 -16.35 23.97 -21.71
N TYR A 34 -16.49 23.22 -20.60
CA TYR A 34 -17.76 23.10 -19.90
C TYR A 34 -18.19 24.45 -19.30
N THR A 35 -19.51 24.71 -19.33
CA THR A 35 -20.09 25.95 -18.79
C THR A 35 -20.96 25.66 -17.58
N VAL A 36 -20.91 26.55 -16.58
CA VAL A 36 -21.77 26.43 -15.39
C VAL A 36 -23.24 26.53 -15.83
N GLY A 37 -24.07 25.58 -15.37
CA GLY A 37 -25.47 25.44 -15.80
C GLY A 37 -25.68 24.56 -17.02
N GLN A 38 -24.61 24.10 -17.69
CA GLN A 38 -24.71 23.12 -18.77
C GLN A 38 -25.31 21.82 -18.25
N LYS A 39 -26.29 21.31 -19.00
CA LYS A 39 -26.92 20.01 -18.72
C LYS A 39 -26.28 18.93 -19.59
N ILE A 40 -25.89 17.83 -18.96
CA ILE A 40 -25.25 16.68 -19.60
C ILE A 40 -25.86 15.43 -18.99
N GLN A 41 -26.68 14.71 -19.76
CA GLN A 41 -27.20 13.39 -19.38
C GLN A 41 -27.79 13.30 -17.97
N GLY A 42 -28.73 14.20 -17.62
CA GLY A 42 -29.36 14.24 -16.29
C GLY A 42 -28.56 15.00 -15.21
N PHE A 43 -27.33 15.43 -15.49
CA PHE A 43 -26.51 16.22 -14.56
C PHE A 43 -26.42 17.68 -14.98
N THR A 44 -26.30 18.58 -13.99
CA THR A 44 -26.01 19.99 -14.21
C THR A 44 -24.62 20.34 -13.68
N VAL A 45 -23.77 20.92 -14.54
CA VAL A 45 -22.45 21.45 -14.16
C VAL A 45 -22.61 22.60 -13.18
N LYS A 46 -21.99 22.49 -12.00
CA LYS A 46 -22.04 23.49 -10.93
C LYS A 46 -20.78 24.36 -10.89
N GLN A 47 -19.62 23.78 -11.19
CA GLN A 47 -18.35 24.47 -11.11
C GLN A 47 -17.33 23.82 -12.05
N VAL A 48 -16.51 24.65 -12.69
CA VAL A 48 -15.32 24.22 -13.46
C VAL A 48 -14.13 24.98 -12.87
N THR A 49 -13.05 24.28 -12.54
CA THR A 49 -11.89 24.89 -11.86
C THR A 49 -10.60 24.29 -12.38
N ALA A 50 -9.74 25.13 -12.97
CA ALA A 50 -8.37 24.75 -13.30
C ALA A 50 -7.54 24.57 -12.02
N VAL A 51 -6.83 23.46 -11.91
CA VAL A 51 -5.89 23.17 -10.83
C VAL A 51 -4.51 22.88 -11.45
N PRO A 52 -3.77 23.93 -11.85
CA PRO A 52 -2.51 23.77 -12.58
C PRO A 52 -1.43 23.05 -11.76
N ASP A 53 -1.47 23.18 -10.43
CA ASP A 53 -0.52 22.52 -9.52
C ASP A 53 -0.53 20.99 -9.68
N LEU A 54 -1.68 20.43 -10.05
CA LEU A 54 -1.91 18.99 -10.21
C LEU A 54 -2.20 18.59 -11.67
N PHE A 55 -2.01 19.51 -12.62
CA PHE A 55 -2.24 19.32 -14.06
C PHE A 55 -3.64 18.78 -14.38
N LEU A 56 -4.66 19.28 -13.69
CA LEU A 56 -6.03 18.81 -13.85
C LEU A 56 -7.05 19.95 -13.90
N THR A 57 -8.21 19.66 -14.47
CA THR A 57 -9.41 20.50 -14.38
C THR A 57 -10.48 19.75 -13.58
N ALA A 58 -10.91 20.33 -12.47
CA ALA A 58 -11.99 19.81 -11.64
C ALA A 58 -13.35 20.31 -12.15
N VAL A 59 -14.29 19.40 -12.39
CA VAL A 59 -15.66 19.69 -12.80
C VAL A 59 -16.62 19.11 -11.75
N LYS A 60 -17.34 19.97 -11.04
CA LYS A 60 -18.39 19.56 -10.09
C LYS A 60 -19.74 19.52 -10.80
N LEU A 61 -20.47 18.44 -10.63
CA LEU A 61 -21.83 18.29 -11.14
C LEU A 61 -22.77 17.82 -10.03
N SER A 62 -24.07 17.97 -10.27
CA SER A 62 -25.11 17.41 -9.42
C SER A 62 -26.17 16.79 -10.31
N HIS A 63 -26.63 15.60 -9.95
CA HIS A 63 -27.71 14.92 -10.65
C HIS A 63 -29.05 15.62 -10.39
N ASP A 64 -29.79 15.92 -11.45
CA ASP A 64 -30.99 16.75 -11.38
C ASP A 64 -32.12 16.08 -10.57
N ALA A 65 -32.34 14.76 -10.75
CA ALA A 65 -33.47 14.06 -10.14
C ALA A 65 -33.21 13.55 -8.72
N THR A 66 -31.97 13.14 -8.38
CA THR A 66 -31.63 12.54 -7.08
C THR A 66 -30.83 13.47 -6.17
N GLY A 67 -30.20 14.51 -6.72
CA GLY A 67 -29.27 15.37 -5.99
C GLY A 67 -27.87 14.76 -5.77
N ALA A 68 -27.59 13.57 -6.30
CA ALA A 68 -26.28 12.92 -6.17
C ALA A 68 -25.15 13.87 -6.62
N GLN A 69 -24.06 13.92 -5.85
CA GLN A 69 -22.94 14.81 -6.14
C GLN A 69 -21.89 14.09 -7.00
N TYR A 70 -21.26 14.83 -7.90
CA TYR A 70 -20.25 14.30 -8.81
C TYR A 70 -19.02 15.22 -8.86
N LEU A 71 -17.83 14.64 -8.86
CA LEU A 71 -16.57 15.34 -9.12
C LEU A 71 -15.78 14.59 -10.20
N HIS A 72 -15.51 15.27 -11.31
CA HIS A 72 -14.59 14.78 -12.34
C HIS A 72 -13.27 15.55 -12.28
N ALA A 73 -12.15 14.83 -12.20
CA ALA A 73 -10.80 15.39 -12.28
C ALA A 73 -10.16 15.02 -13.63
N ALA A 74 -10.34 15.89 -14.63
CA ALA A 74 -9.82 15.68 -15.97
C ALA A 74 -8.31 15.93 -16.02
N ARG A 75 -7.52 14.94 -16.43
CA ARG A 75 -6.06 15.00 -16.53
C ARG A 75 -5.57 14.10 -17.67
N ASP A 76 -4.46 14.46 -18.33
CA ASP A 76 -3.83 13.61 -19.33
C ASP A 76 -3.10 12.44 -18.67
N ASP A 77 -3.87 11.47 -18.16
CA ASP A 77 -3.39 10.25 -17.51
C ASP A 77 -4.25 9.08 -18.01
N SER A 78 -3.60 8.09 -18.60
CA SER A 78 -4.27 6.91 -19.15
C SER A 78 -4.83 6.01 -18.06
N ASN A 79 -4.30 6.05 -16.83
CA ASN A 79 -4.83 5.26 -15.72
C ASN A 79 -6.07 5.93 -15.12
N ASN A 80 -7.22 5.68 -15.75
CA ASN A 80 -8.48 6.27 -15.36
C ASN A 80 -9.04 5.56 -14.12
N LEU A 81 -9.66 6.32 -13.21
CA LEU A 81 -10.27 5.79 -12.00
C LEU A 81 -11.74 6.23 -11.87
N PHE A 82 -12.57 5.33 -11.37
CA PHE A 82 -13.90 5.61 -10.87
C PHE A 82 -13.99 5.23 -9.40
N SER A 83 -14.74 6.00 -8.62
CA SER A 83 -15.23 5.55 -7.32
C SER A 83 -16.63 6.07 -7.03
N VAL A 84 -17.36 5.30 -6.21
CA VAL A 84 -18.58 5.74 -5.56
C VAL A 84 -18.42 5.59 -4.05
N GLN A 85 -18.83 6.62 -3.31
CA GLN A 85 -18.76 6.67 -1.85
C GLN A 85 -20.17 6.84 -1.28
N PHE A 86 -20.44 6.13 -0.18
CA PHE A 86 -21.67 6.26 0.62
C PHE A 86 -21.31 6.65 2.03
N ARG A 87 -22.06 7.59 2.60
CA ARG A 87 -21.98 7.87 4.04
C ARG A 87 -22.70 6.76 4.80
N THR A 88 -21.97 5.96 5.56
CA THR A 88 -22.45 4.76 6.24
C THR A 88 -22.20 4.88 7.73
N THR A 89 -23.24 5.15 8.53
CA THR A 89 -23.08 5.50 9.95
C THR A 89 -23.58 4.38 10.86
N PRO A 90 -22.74 3.37 11.19
CA PRO A 90 -23.12 2.33 12.14
C PRO A 90 -23.40 2.91 13.54
N MET A 91 -24.37 2.33 14.23
CA MET A 91 -24.75 2.68 15.61
C MET A 91 -24.45 1.55 16.62
N ASP A 92 -23.84 0.48 16.14
CA ASP A 92 -23.35 -0.65 16.94
C ASP A 92 -22.03 -1.18 16.35
N SER A 93 -21.33 -2.03 17.10
CA SER A 93 -20.04 -2.60 16.70
C SER A 93 -20.19 -3.92 15.95
N THR A 94 -21.36 -4.18 15.33
CA THR A 94 -21.59 -5.46 14.63
C THR A 94 -20.83 -5.58 13.32
N GLY A 95 -20.24 -4.48 12.83
CA GLY A 95 -19.52 -4.46 11.55
C GLY A 95 -20.43 -4.43 10.33
N VAL A 96 -21.70 -4.04 10.50
CA VAL A 96 -22.69 -4.02 9.41
C VAL A 96 -22.24 -3.28 8.13
N PRO A 97 -21.54 -2.12 8.15
CA PRO A 97 -21.08 -1.51 6.90
C PRO A 97 -19.98 -2.35 6.22
N HIS A 98 -19.09 -2.98 7.00
CA HIS A 98 -18.00 -3.79 6.48
C HIS A 98 -18.49 -5.12 5.91
N ILE A 99 -19.40 -5.79 6.61
CA ILE A 99 -20.05 -7.01 6.12
C ILE A 99 -20.91 -6.70 4.89
N LEU A 100 -21.60 -5.56 4.87
CA LEU A 100 -22.35 -5.12 3.70
C LEU A 100 -21.41 -4.86 2.52
N GLU A 101 -20.27 -4.22 2.76
CA GLU A 101 -19.26 -3.98 1.74
C GLU A 101 -18.81 -5.27 1.05
N HIS A 102 -18.56 -6.33 1.79
CA HIS A 102 -18.31 -7.64 1.20
C HIS A 102 -19.56 -8.25 0.52
N THR A 103 -20.72 -8.20 1.17
CA THR A 103 -21.93 -8.93 0.70
C THR A 103 -22.51 -8.33 -0.57
N VAL A 104 -22.41 -7.01 -0.78
CA VAL A 104 -22.83 -6.40 -2.05
C VAL A 104 -22.05 -7.00 -3.23
N LEU A 105 -20.80 -7.38 -3.00
CA LEU A 105 -19.88 -7.92 -3.99
C LEU A 105 -20.11 -9.40 -4.33
N CYS A 106 -21.04 -10.08 -3.64
CA CYS A 106 -21.35 -11.50 -3.85
C CYS A 106 -22.38 -11.79 -4.95
N GLY A 107 -23.12 -10.78 -5.41
CA GLY A 107 -24.11 -10.92 -6.49
C GLY A 107 -25.12 -9.79 -6.52
N SER A 108 -25.68 -9.54 -7.69
CA SER A 108 -26.60 -8.42 -7.94
C SER A 108 -27.78 -8.85 -8.82
N GLN A 109 -28.84 -8.03 -8.92
CA GLN A 109 -30.07 -8.42 -9.61
C GLN A 109 -29.84 -8.86 -11.06
N ARG A 110 -28.90 -8.22 -11.79
CA ARG A 110 -28.57 -8.62 -13.16
C ARG A 110 -27.40 -9.60 -13.25
N PHE A 111 -26.50 -9.61 -12.27
CA PHE A 111 -25.44 -10.63 -12.16
C PHE A 111 -25.67 -11.50 -10.93
N PRO A 112 -26.67 -12.40 -10.98
CA PRO A 112 -27.01 -13.24 -9.85
C PRO A 112 -25.99 -14.37 -9.63
N CYS A 113 -25.00 -14.53 -10.53
CA CYS A 113 -23.94 -15.50 -10.31
C CYS A 113 -23.17 -15.14 -9.04
N ARG A 114 -22.63 -16.16 -8.37
CA ARG A 114 -21.90 -15.94 -7.12
C ARG A 114 -20.50 -15.34 -7.35
N ASP A 115 -20.09 -14.47 -6.43
CA ASP A 115 -18.78 -13.80 -6.36
C ASP A 115 -18.34 -13.13 -7.68
N PRO A 116 -19.19 -12.26 -8.26
CA PRO A 116 -18.85 -11.56 -9.49
C PRO A 116 -17.60 -10.67 -9.35
N PHE A 117 -17.34 -10.09 -8.17
CA PHE A 117 -16.11 -9.33 -7.91
C PHE A 117 -14.84 -10.13 -8.23
N PHE A 118 -14.69 -11.28 -7.58
CA PHE A 118 -13.50 -12.11 -7.66
C PHE A 118 -13.36 -12.72 -9.06
N LYS A 119 -14.47 -13.01 -9.73
CA LYS A 119 -14.46 -13.41 -11.14
C LYS A 119 -13.99 -12.28 -12.05
N MET A 120 -14.41 -11.04 -11.80
CA MET A 120 -14.00 -9.87 -12.59
C MET A 120 -12.51 -9.55 -12.48
N LEU A 121 -11.87 -9.82 -11.33
CA LEU A 121 -10.40 -9.70 -11.19
C LEU A 121 -9.61 -10.55 -12.20
N ASN A 122 -10.22 -11.58 -12.77
CA ASN A 122 -9.59 -12.42 -13.79
C ASN A 122 -10.14 -12.16 -15.21
N ARG A 123 -11.09 -11.23 -15.36
CA ARG A 123 -11.76 -10.93 -16.63
C ARG A 123 -11.51 -9.49 -17.11
N SER A 124 -10.61 -8.78 -16.42
CA SER A 124 -10.26 -7.38 -16.59
C SER A 124 -8.74 -7.18 -16.65
N LEU A 125 -8.30 -6.02 -17.15
CA LEU A 125 -6.92 -5.53 -17.09
C LEU A 125 -6.80 -4.38 -16.07
N SER A 126 -7.64 -4.41 -15.03
CA SER A 126 -7.68 -3.40 -13.99
C SER A 126 -6.31 -3.20 -13.35
N THR A 127 -5.91 -1.94 -13.20
CA THR A 127 -4.72 -1.55 -12.43
C THR A 127 -5.01 -1.53 -10.94
N PHE A 128 -6.28 -1.36 -10.56
CA PHE A 128 -6.76 -1.45 -9.19
C PHE A 128 -8.25 -1.83 -9.17
N MET A 129 -8.65 -2.72 -8.27
CA MET A 129 -10.05 -3.04 -7.98
C MET A 129 -10.14 -3.42 -6.51
N ASN A 130 -10.86 -2.63 -5.71
CA ASN A 130 -11.11 -2.97 -4.31
C ASN A 130 -12.33 -2.22 -3.76
N ALA A 131 -12.67 -2.50 -2.52
CA ALA A 131 -13.59 -1.71 -1.71
C ALA A 131 -13.02 -1.53 -0.31
N PHE A 132 -13.42 -0.45 0.36
CA PHE A 132 -12.95 -0.14 1.71
C PHE A 132 -14.06 0.46 2.56
N THR A 133 -14.12 0.04 3.81
CA THR A 133 -15.00 0.61 4.84
C THR A 133 -14.17 1.42 5.84
N ALA A 134 -14.43 2.73 5.89
CA ALA A 134 -13.90 3.62 6.91
C ALA A 134 -14.83 3.64 8.15
N SER A 135 -14.65 4.60 9.06
CA SER A 135 -15.52 4.71 10.25
C SER A 135 -16.97 5.06 9.89
N ASP A 136 -17.17 5.95 8.91
CA ASP A 136 -18.47 6.53 8.59
C ASP A 136 -18.75 6.67 7.07
N TYR A 137 -17.94 6.02 6.24
CA TYR A 137 -18.19 5.88 4.81
C TYR A 137 -17.65 4.56 4.25
N THR A 138 -18.26 4.10 3.17
CA THR A 138 -17.77 2.97 2.37
C THR A 138 -17.49 3.48 0.95
N MET A 139 -16.31 3.15 0.41
CA MET A 139 -15.90 3.56 -0.93
C MET A 139 -15.57 2.34 -1.80
N TYR A 140 -16.00 2.41 -3.06
CA TYR A 140 -15.79 1.37 -4.06
C TYR A 140 -15.00 1.90 -5.27
N PRO A 141 -13.64 1.91 -5.21
CA PRO A 141 -12.81 2.36 -6.32
C PRO A 141 -12.32 1.24 -7.26
N PHE A 142 -12.23 1.55 -8.55
CA PHE A 142 -11.44 0.79 -9.52
C PHE A 142 -10.70 1.71 -10.49
N SER A 143 -9.59 1.24 -11.06
CA SER A 143 -8.88 1.92 -12.14
C SER A 143 -8.40 0.97 -13.23
N THR A 144 -8.24 1.48 -14.44
CA THR A 144 -7.69 0.74 -15.59
C THR A 144 -7.18 1.70 -16.66
N GLN A 145 -6.23 1.22 -17.47
CA GLN A 145 -5.68 1.96 -18.61
C GLN A 145 -6.44 1.74 -19.91
N ASN A 146 -7.22 0.66 -20.00
CA ASN A 146 -7.89 0.29 -21.24
C ASN A 146 -9.30 0.93 -21.24
N ALA A 147 -9.62 1.75 -22.25
CA ALA A 147 -10.91 2.44 -22.32
C ALA A 147 -12.11 1.49 -22.38
N LYS A 148 -11.98 0.36 -23.08
CA LYS A 148 -13.01 -0.69 -23.14
C LYS A 148 -13.10 -1.43 -21.82
N ASP A 149 -12.00 -1.63 -21.11
CA ASP A 149 -12.00 -2.19 -19.76
C ASP A 149 -12.58 -1.20 -18.75
N PHE A 150 -12.27 0.09 -18.88
CA PHE A 150 -12.84 1.15 -18.06
C PHE A 150 -14.34 1.16 -18.27
N GLN A 151 -14.78 1.01 -19.51
CA GLN A 151 -16.16 0.74 -19.87
C GLN A 151 -16.63 -0.66 -19.41
N ASN A 152 -15.85 -1.72 -19.36
CA ASN A 152 -16.36 -2.99 -18.80
C ASN A 152 -16.57 -2.88 -17.28
N LEU A 153 -15.77 -2.04 -16.62
CA LEU A 153 -15.83 -1.77 -15.18
C LEU A 153 -16.83 -0.63 -14.84
N LEU A 154 -17.00 0.35 -15.75
CA LEU A 154 -17.87 1.55 -15.64
C LEU A 154 -19.17 1.39 -16.45
N SER A 155 -19.08 0.95 -17.72
CA SER A 155 -20.19 0.62 -18.67
C SER A 155 -19.85 0.28 -20.16
N THR A 156 -20.44 -0.77 -20.75
CA THR A 156 -21.06 -0.81 -22.13
C THR A 156 -21.95 -2.07 -22.29
N VAL A 157 -23.11 -1.90 -22.94
CA VAL A 157 -24.04 -2.91 -23.52
C VAL A 157 -23.94 -4.31 -22.91
N ILE A 158 -24.87 -4.63 -22.01
CA ILE A 158 -24.98 -5.93 -21.33
C ILE A 158 -24.09 -6.06 -20.07
N PHE A 159 -23.21 -5.08 -19.72
CA PHE A 159 -22.17 -5.29 -18.69
C PHE A 159 -21.96 -4.39 -17.44
N PHE A 160 -22.86 -3.50 -17.07
CA PHE A 160 -22.65 -2.53 -15.98
C PHE A 160 -22.79 -3.01 -14.51
N PHE A 161 -23.13 -4.26 -14.27
CA PHE A 161 -23.85 -4.66 -13.04
C PHE A 161 -22.96 -5.16 -11.90
N PHE A 162 -21.67 -4.85 -11.90
CA PHE A 162 -20.87 -5.12 -10.71
C PHE A 162 -20.88 -3.93 -9.77
N TYR A 163 -20.01 -2.92 -9.84
CA TYR A 163 -20.01 -1.92 -8.77
C TYR A 163 -21.31 -1.12 -8.62
N LEU A 164 -21.93 -0.57 -9.67
CA LEU A 164 -23.19 0.17 -9.51
C LEU A 164 -24.37 -0.74 -9.13
N ASP A 165 -24.52 -1.93 -9.72
CA ASP A 165 -25.65 -2.81 -9.37
C ASP A 165 -25.40 -3.64 -8.10
N ALA A 166 -24.16 -4.06 -7.82
CA ALA A 166 -23.78 -4.58 -6.50
C ALA A 166 -24.13 -3.55 -5.42
N VAL A 167 -23.75 -2.29 -5.63
CA VAL A 167 -23.96 -1.26 -4.63
C VAL A 167 -25.44 -0.83 -4.57
N PHE A 168 -26.12 -0.57 -5.69
CA PHE A 168 -27.50 -0.07 -5.69
C PHE A 168 -28.58 -1.16 -5.68
N PHE A 169 -28.31 -2.33 -6.27
CA PHE A 169 -29.27 -3.43 -6.43
C PHE A 169 -28.66 -4.82 -6.11
N PRO A 170 -28.01 -5.01 -4.94
CA PRO A 170 -27.42 -6.29 -4.56
C PRO A 170 -28.48 -7.36 -4.37
N CYS A 171 -28.09 -8.62 -4.54
CA CYS A 171 -28.94 -9.76 -4.20
C CYS A 171 -29.13 -9.90 -2.67
N LEU A 172 -28.08 -9.60 -1.90
CA LEU A 172 -28.01 -9.78 -0.44
C LEU A 172 -28.57 -11.15 0.01
N ARG A 173 -28.09 -12.25 -0.58
CA ARG A 173 -28.56 -13.60 -0.21
C ARG A 173 -28.11 -13.94 1.21
N GLU A 174 -28.95 -14.66 1.94
CA GLU A 174 -28.66 -15.08 3.32
C GLU A 174 -27.36 -15.91 3.40
N LEU A 175 -27.15 -16.83 2.46
CA LEU A 175 -25.95 -17.68 2.43
C LEU A 175 -24.66 -16.91 2.07
N ASP A 176 -24.75 -15.82 1.31
CA ASP A 176 -23.60 -14.95 1.04
C ASP A 176 -23.23 -14.17 2.31
N PHE A 177 -24.24 -13.67 3.04
CA PHE A 177 -24.04 -13.07 4.37
C PHE A 177 -23.40 -14.05 5.37
N TRP A 178 -23.80 -15.33 5.34
CA TRP A 178 -23.19 -16.39 6.18
C TRP A 178 -21.72 -16.65 5.84
N GLN A 179 -21.36 -16.54 4.56
CA GLN A 179 -19.97 -16.69 4.14
C GLN A 179 -19.13 -15.48 4.57
N GLU A 180 -19.52 -14.28 4.12
CA GLU A 180 -18.70 -13.08 4.26
C GLU A 180 -18.76 -12.49 5.67
N GLY A 181 -19.93 -12.51 6.33
CA GLY A 181 -20.11 -11.98 7.67
C GLY A 181 -19.76 -13.00 8.75
N TRP A 182 -20.78 -13.69 9.23
CA TRP A 182 -20.64 -14.75 10.25
C TRP A 182 -21.77 -15.79 10.13
N ARG A 183 -21.50 -17.00 10.62
CA ARG A 183 -22.48 -18.07 10.76
C ARG A 183 -22.12 -19.05 11.87
N LEU A 184 -23.10 -19.84 12.29
CA LEU A 184 -22.87 -21.09 13.01
C LEU A 184 -22.69 -22.21 11.99
N GLU A 185 -21.61 -22.97 12.11
CA GLU A 185 -21.35 -24.12 11.24
C GLU A 185 -20.86 -25.30 12.07
N HIS A 186 -21.27 -26.51 11.69
CA HIS A 186 -20.71 -27.74 12.22
C HIS A 186 -19.23 -27.86 11.81
N GLU A 187 -18.34 -28.20 12.74
CA GLU A 187 -16.90 -28.41 12.47
C GLU A 187 -16.68 -29.30 11.25
N THR A 188 -17.51 -30.33 11.13
CA THR A 188 -17.66 -31.13 9.92
C THR A 188 -19.06 -30.86 9.34
N PRO A 189 -19.18 -30.04 8.27
CA PRO A 189 -20.50 -29.62 7.76
C PRO A 189 -21.43 -30.76 7.36
N THR A 190 -20.87 -31.93 7.01
CA THR A 190 -21.63 -33.13 6.64
C THR A 190 -22.08 -33.96 7.84
N ASP A 191 -21.59 -33.68 9.05
CA ASP A 191 -21.89 -34.42 10.27
C ASP A 191 -22.64 -33.53 11.28
N PRO A 192 -23.97 -33.73 11.46
CA PRO A 192 -24.79 -32.95 12.38
C PRO A 192 -24.48 -33.22 13.86
N SER A 193 -23.71 -34.27 14.17
CA SER A 193 -23.27 -34.55 15.54
C SER A 193 -21.99 -33.81 15.93
N SER A 194 -21.29 -33.23 14.94
CA SER A 194 -20.09 -32.44 15.20
C SER A 194 -20.43 -31.10 15.86
N ARG A 195 -19.48 -30.55 16.61
CA ARG A 195 -19.67 -29.33 17.38
C ARG A 195 -19.96 -28.12 16.46
N LEU A 196 -20.84 -27.22 16.89
CA LEU A 196 -21.06 -25.93 16.23
C LEU A 196 -19.98 -24.93 16.62
N VAL A 197 -19.48 -24.17 15.64
CA VAL A 197 -18.47 -23.12 15.79
C VAL A 197 -18.85 -21.87 15.00
N PHE A 198 -18.26 -20.72 15.36
CA PHE A 198 -18.35 -19.52 14.54
C PHE A 198 -17.43 -19.61 13.32
N LYS A 199 -17.93 -19.21 12.16
CA LYS A 199 -17.14 -19.01 10.93
C LYS A 199 -17.60 -17.76 10.19
N GLY A 200 -16.71 -17.15 9.42
CA GLY A 200 -17.01 -16.00 8.57
C GLY A 200 -15.74 -15.29 8.12
N VAL A 201 -15.75 -14.68 6.93
CA VAL A 201 -14.57 -13.98 6.38
C VAL A 201 -14.24 -12.75 7.23
N VAL A 202 -15.19 -11.83 7.39
CA VAL A 202 -15.02 -10.59 8.18
C VAL A 202 -14.78 -10.91 9.66
N PHE A 203 -15.44 -11.93 10.19
CA PHE A 203 -15.19 -12.39 11.57
C PHE A 203 -13.71 -12.73 11.82
N ASN A 204 -13.09 -13.54 10.94
CA ASN A 204 -11.68 -13.89 11.07
C ASN A 204 -10.73 -12.76 10.66
N GLU A 205 -11.15 -11.92 9.73
CA GLU A 205 -10.41 -10.71 9.38
C GLU A 205 -10.23 -9.80 10.60
N MET A 206 -11.33 -9.48 11.29
CA MET A 206 -11.30 -8.56 12.44
C MET A 206 -10.57 -9.16 13.64
N LYS A 207 -10.64 -10.49 13.83
CA LYS A 207 -9.74 -11.19 14.77
C LYS A 207 -8.26 -10.98 14.42
N GLY A 208 -7.93 -11.01 13.13
CA GLY A 208 -6.58 -10.72 12.65
C GLY A 208 -6.19 -9.25 12.80
N VAL A 209 -7.11 -8.31 12.54
CA VAL A 209 -6.88 -6.87 12.74
C VAL A 209 -6.58 -6.56 14.21
N PHE A 210 -7.41 -7.06 15.14
CA PHE A 210 -7.21 -6.83 16.57
C PHE A 210 -6.15 -7.73 17.21
N SER A 211 -5.51 -8.61 16.43
CA SER A 211 -4.24 -9.20 16.83
C SER A 211 -3.10 -8.17 16.81
N ASP A 212 -3.27 -7.03 16.12
CA ASP A 212 -2.34 -5.92 16.19
C ASP A 212 -2.72 -4.98 17.36
N ASN A 213 -1.84 -4.88 18.36
CA ASN A 213 -2.04 -4.03 19.53
C ASN A 213 -2.17 -2.55 19.15
N GLU A 214 -1.48 -2.10 18.10
CA GLU A 214 -1.55 -0.72 17.62
C GLU A 214 -2.94 -0.40 17.04
N ARG A 215 -3.54 -1.35 16.32
CA ARG A 215 -4.89 -1.20 15.77
C ARG A 215 -5.95 -1.22 16.87
N LEU A 216 -5.79 -2.09 17.86
CA LEU A 216 -6.66 -2.13 19.05
C LEU A 216 -6.61 -0.79 19.79
N TYR A 217 -5.41 -0.23 20.01
CA TYR A 217 -5.23 1.07 20.64
C TYR A 217 -5.90 2.20 19.86
N ALA A 218 -5.61 2.30 18.55
CA ALA A 218 -6.16 3.33 17.68
C ALA A 218 -7.70 3.30 17.64
N GLN A 219 -8.29 2.11 17.61
CA GLN A 219 -9.74 1.95 17.65
C GLN A 219 -10.30 2.47 18.99
N HIS A 220 -9.78 2.02 20.13
CA HIS A 220 -10.24 2.52 21.43
C HIS A 220 -10.04 4.03 21.58
N LEU A 221 -8.96 4.59 21.06
CA LEU A 221 -8.71 6.03 21.06
C LEU A 221 -9.82 6.79 20.33
N GLN A 222 -10.17 6.38 19.10
CA GLN A 222 -11.27 6.98 18.36
C GLN A 222 -12.60 6.88 19.12
N ASN A 223 -12.94 5.67 19.58
CA ASN A 223 -14.23 5.41 20.24
C ASN A 223 -14.42 6.23 21.51
N LYS A 224 -13.35 6.44 22.28
CA LYS A 224 -13.37 7.17 23.55
C LYS A 224 -13.26 8.68 23.36
N LEU A 225 -12.58 9.15 22.30
CA LEU A 225 -12.45 10.58 21.99
C LEU A 225 -13.74 11.15 21.39
N LEU A 226 -14.46 10.36 20.59
CA LEU A 226 -15.68 10.73 19.88
C LEU A 226 -16.90 9.86 20.28
N PRO A 227 -17.35 9.93 21.56
CA PRO A 227 -18.29 8.97 22.12
C PRO A 227 -19.78 9.18 21.75
N ASP A 228 -20.15 10.31 21.13
CA ASP A 228 -21.57 10.72 21.07
C ASP A 228 -22.37 10.08 19.90
N HIS A 229 -21.70 9.55 18.87
CA HIS A 229 -22.33 9.03 17.65
C HIS A 229 -21.54 7.85 17.05
N THR A 230 -21.59 7.67 15.73
CA THR A 230 -21.00 6.57 14.96
C THR A 230 -19.51 6.31 15.22
N TYR A 231 -18.71 7.31 15.57
CA TYR A 231 -17.28 7.09 15.86
C TYR A 231 -17.03 6.36 17.19
N SER A 232 -18.06 6.19 18.03
CA SER A 232 -17.98 5.46 19.30
C SER A 232 -17.99 3.94 19.14
N VAL A 233 -18.25 3.42 17.94
CA VAL A 233 -18.39 1.99 17.64
C VAL A 233 -17.28 1.49 16.72
N VAL A 234 -17.14 0.17 16.60
CA VAL A 234 -16.17 -0.45 15.70
C VAL A 234 -16.83 -0.72 14.34
N SER A 235 -16.61 0.16 13.36
CA SER A 235 -17.25 0.06 12.04
C SER A 235 -16.84 -1.21 11.27
N GLY A 236 -15.60 -1.66 11.43
CA GLY A 236 -15.12 -2.93 10.86
C GLY A 236 -15.75 -4.18 11.49
N GLY A 237 -16.30 -4.04 12.70
CA GLY A 237 -16.88 -5.12 13.49
C GLY A 237 -15.97 -5.58 14.63
N GLU A 238 -16.49 -5.51 15.86
CA GLU A 238 -15.88 -6.16 17.02
C GLU A 238 -16.17 -7.66 16.94
N PRO A 239 -15.18 -8.58 16.97
CA PRO A 239 -15.42 -10.02 16.87
C PRO A 239 -16.50 -10.55 17.81
N LEU A 240 -16.59 -10.01 19.03
CA LEU A 240 -17.62 -10.39 19.99
C LEU A 240 -19.01 -9.82 19.64
N ALA A 241 -19.13 -8.73 18.87
CA ALA A 241 -20.42 -8.14 18.49
C ALA A 241 -20.87 -8.54 17.07
N ILE A 242 -19.96 -8.95 16.18
CA ILE A 242 -20.28 -9.44 14.83
C ILE A 242 -21.39 -10.51 14.86
N PRO A 243 -21.36 -11.52 15.78
CA PRO A 243 -22.42 -12.52 15.85
C PRO A 243 -23.81 -11.99 16.23
N ASP A 244 -23.96 -10.72 16.59
CA ASP A 244 -25.28 -10.15 16.87
C ASP A 244 -25.95 -9.59 15.61
N LEU A 245 -25.21 -9.43 14.50
CA LEU A 245 -25.76 -8.97 13.23
C LEU A 245 -26.72 -10.00 12.63
N THR A 246 -27.91 -9.55 12.26
CA THR A 246 -28.89 -10.35 11.53
C THR A 246 -28.93 -9.97 10.05
N TRP A 247 -29.37 -10.90 9.21
CA TRP A 247 -29.56 -10.66 7.77
C TRP A 247 -30.55 -9.53 7.47
N GLU A 248 -31.59 -9.37 8.29
CA GLU A 248 -32.55 -8.27 8.14
C GLU A 248 -31.94 -6.90 8.46
N GLN A 249 -31.10 -6.80 9.50
CA GLN A 249 -30.36 -5.57 9.80
C GLN A 249 -29.41 -5.18 8.66
N LEU A 250 -28.75 -6.16 8.03
CA LEU A 250 -27.89 -5.93 6.87
C LEU A 250 -28.68 -5.29 5.70
N LYS A 251 -29.84 -5.86 5.34
CA LYS A 251 -30.71 -5.33 4.28
C LYS A 251 -31.27 -3.95 4.63
N HIS A 252 -31.66 -3.74 5.87
CA HIS A 252 -32.15 -2.45 6.34
C HIS A 252 -31.06 -1.36 6.28
N PHE A 253 -29.83 -1.71 6.67
CA PHE A 253 -28.69 -0.81 6.60
C PHE A 253 -28.39 -0.41 5.15
N HIS A 254 -28.43 -1.37 4.22
CA HIS A 254 -28.31 -1.11 2.78
C HIS A 254 -29.37 -0.13 2.28
N ALA A 255 -30.64 -0.43 2.52
CA ALA A 255 -31.76 0.41 2.09
C ALA A 255 -31.68 1.86 2.60
N THR A 256 -31.10 2.06 3.79
CA THR A 256 -30.95 3.38 4.42
C THR A 256 -29.79 4.19 3.81
N HIS A 257 -28.64 3.54 3.56
CA HIS A 257 -27.39 4.25 3.24
C HIS A 257 -27.02 4.22 1.76
N TYR A 258 -27.47 3.23 0.97
CA TYR A 258 -27.04 3.02 -0.41
C TYR A 258 -27.96 3.72 -1.44
N HIS A 259 -28.76 4.70 -1.01
CA HIS A 259 -29.56 5.53 -1.90
C HIS A 259 -28.70 6.59 -2.60
N PRO A 260 -28.91 6.90 -3.91
CA PRO A 260 -28.05 7.83 -4.63
C PRO A 260 -27.98 9.26 -4.09
N SER A 261 -29.01 9.74 -3.41
CA SER A 261 -28.98 11.04 -2.71
C SER A 261 -27.90 11.09 -1.61
N ASN A 262 -27.51 9.94 -1.07
CA ASN A 262 -26.42 9.78 -0.11
C ASN A 262 -25.05 9.50 -0.78
N ALA A 263 -25.01 9.35 -2.10
CA ALA A 263 -23.82 8.94 -2.83
C ALA A 263 -22.97 10.14 -3.30
N ARG A 264 -21.66 9.91 -3.43
CA ARG A 264 -20.70 10.82 -4.07
C ARG A 264 -19.95 10.05 -5.15
N PHE A 265 -19.98 10.54 -6.39
CA PHE A 265 -19.35 9.90 -7.55
C PHE A 265 -18.08 10.64 -7.96
N PHE A 266 -16.98 9.92 -8.14
CA PHE A 266 -15.71 10.48 -8.54
C PHE A 266 -15.18 9.79 -9.80
N THR A 267 -14.70 10.57 -10.77
CA THR A 267 -13.88 10.03 -11.87
C THR A 267 -12.62 10.85 -12.10
N TYR A 268 -11.57 10.18 -12.55
CA TYR A 268 -10.25 10.75 -12.83
C TYR A 268 -9.69 10.18 -14.13
N GLY A 269 -8.98 11.01 -14.90
CA GLY A 269 -8.17 10.59 -16.04
C GLY A 269 -8.51 11.32 -17.34
N ASP A 270 -8.14 10.72 -18.46
CA ASP A 270 -8.22 11.31 -19.80
C ASP A 270 -9.47 10.90 -20.62
N LEU A 271 -10.27 9.96 -20.11
CA LEU A 271 -11.50 9.51 -20.75
C LEU A 271 -12.60 10.59 -20.73
N PRO A 272 -13.49 10.62 -21.75
CA PRO A 272 -14.55 11.62 -21.82
C PRO A 272 -15.60 11.48 -20.71
N LEU A 273 -15.83 12.56 -19.97
CA LEU A 273 -16.81 12.64 -18.89
C LEU A 273 -18.24 12.32 -19.35
N GLU A 274 -18.64 12.77 -20.53
CA GLU A 274 -20.02 12.63 -21.02
C GLU A 274 -20.47 11.17 -21.07
N GLN A 275 -19.54 10.28 -21.42
CA GLN A 275 -19.80 8.86 -21.45
C GLN A 275 -20.10 8.34 -20.04
N HIS A 276 -19.30 8.72 -19.04
CA HIS A 276 -19.51 8.29 -17.65
C HIS A 276 -20.86 8.75 -17.09
N LEU A 277 -21.24 10.00 -17.37
CA LEU A 277 -22.51 10.57 -16.92
C LEU A 277 -23.72 9.87 -17.55
N GLN A 278 -23.68 9.64 -18.87
CA GLN A 278 -24.73 8.90 -19.57
C GLN A 278 -24.99 7.54 -18.90
N GLN A 279 -23.90 6.86 -18.57
CA GLN A 279 -23.91 5.52 -18.06
C GLN A 279 -24.49 5.46 -16.65
N ILE A 280 -24.05 6.35 -15.76
CA ILE A 280 -24.55 6.41 -14.39
C ILE A 280 -26.04 6.78 -14.35
N GLU A 281 -26.49 7.65 -15.25
CA GLU A 281 -27.89 8.06 -15.35
C GLU A 281 -28.81 6.94 -15.83
N GLU A 282 -28.53 6.37 -17.00
CA GLU A 282 -29.39 5.37 -17.65
C GLU A 282 -29.57 4.10 -16.80
N GLU A 283 -28.58 3.78 -15.96
CA GLU A 283 -28.51 2.46 -15.36
C GLU A 283 -28.78 2.40 -13.86
N ALA A 284 -28.40 3.46 -13.14
CA ALA A 284 -28.64 3.56 -11.71
C ALA A 284 -29.60 4.71 -11.40
N LEU A 285 -29.18 5.95 -11.66
CA LEU A 285 -29.82 7.12 -11.05
C LEU A 285 -31.25 7.39 -11.55
N SER A 286 -31.55 7.08 -12.81
CA SER A 286 -32.90 7.24 -13.40
C SER A 286 -34.00 6.40 -12.71
N LYS A 287 -33.62 5.39 -11.92
CA LYS A 287 -34.55 4.53 -11.17
C LYS A 287 -34.91 5.07 -9.78
N PHE A 288 -34.30 6.18 -9.36
CA PHE A 288 -34.48 6.76 -8.03
C PHE A 288 -35.04 8.17 -8.12
N GLU A 289 -35.80 8.54 -7.12
CA GLU A 289 -36.20 9.92 -6.86
C GLU A 289 -35.38 10.48 -5.71
N ARG A 290 -35.27 11.80 -5.59
CA ARG A 290 -34.56 12.41 -4.46
C ARG A 290 -35.19 12.02 -3.13
N THR A 291 -34.33 11.61 -2.20
CA THR A 291 -34.67 11.43 -0.79
C THR A 291 -33.68 12.21 0.08
N GLU A 292 -34.02 12.42 1.34
CA GLU A 292 -33.13 13.03 2.33
C GLU A 292 -32.85 11.98 3.42
N PRO A 293 -31.95 11.01 3.15
CA PRO A 293 -31.66 9.94 4.09
C PRO A 293 -30.97 10.51 5.33
N ASN A 294 -31.43 10.08 6.51
CA ASN A 294 -30.91 10.55 7.80
C ASN A 294 -29.57 9.88 8.14
N THR A 295 -28.51 10.24 7.42
CA THR A 295 -27.15 9.68 7.54
C THR A 295 -26.13 10.71 8.03
N ALA A 296 -26.58 11.92 8.38
CA ALA A 296 -25.69 13.00 8.78
C ALA A 296 -25.00 12.66 10.11
N VAL A 297 -23.68 12.83 10.14
CA VAL A 297 -22.89 12.69 11.38
C VAL A 297 -22.94 14.04 12.10
N PRO A 298 -23.53 14.16 13.30
CA PRO A 298 -23.56 15.42 14.05
C PRO A 298 -22.15 15.81 14.55
N PRO A 299 -21.90 17.09 14.86
CA PRO A 299 -20.67 17.47 15.53
C PRO A 299 -20.64 16.91 16.95
N GLN A 300 -19.49 16.40 17.39
CA GLN A 300 -19.19 15.99 18.75
C GLN A 300 -19.28 17.19 19.69
N THR A 301 -19.99 17.01 20.80
CA THR A 301 -20.08 18.04 21.85
C THR A 301 -18.75 18.12 22.60
N HIS A 302 -18.22 19.34 22.76
CA HIS A 302 -16.99 19.56 23.52
C HIS A 302 -17.18 19.19 24.99
N TRP A 303 -16.19 18.52 25.58
CA TRP A 303 -16.21 18.19 27.00
C TRP A 303 -15.84 19.40 27.86
N ASP A 304 -16.49 19.54 29.02
CA ASP A 304 -16.15 20.56 30.02
C ASP A 304 -14.83 20.26 30.77
N LYS A 305 -14.40 19.00 30.76
CA LYS A 305 -13.18 18.54 31.45
C LYS A 305 -12.49 17.41 30.68
N PRO A 306 -11.15 17.31 30.76
CA PRO A 306 -10.41 16.18 30.22
C PRO A 306 -10.86 14.85 30.82
N ARG A 307 -10.73 13.77 30.03
CA ARG A 307 -11.04 12.40 30.45
C ARG A 307 -9.77 11.55 30.46
N LEU A 308 -9.77 10.53 31.32
CA LEU A 308 -8.73 9.52 31.41
C LEU A 308 -9.39 8.15 31.33
N ASP A 309 -8.82 7.26 30.52
CA ASP A 309 -9.32 5.89 30.34
C ASP A 309 -8.13 4.92 30.19
N HIS A 310 -8.41 3.64 30.40
CA HIS A 310 -7.43 2.57 30.40
C HIS A 310 -7.96 1.34 29.67
N VAL A 311 -7.12 0.73 28.83
CA VAL A 311 -7.42 -0.51 28.10
C VAL A 311 -6.28 -1.53 28.25
N THR A 312 -6.56 -2.79 27.96
CA THR A 312 -5.57 -3.86 28.02
C THR A 312 -5.29 -4.43 26.64
N CYS A 313 -4.09 -4.95 26.42
CA CYS A 313 -3.71 -5.63 25.18
C CYS A 313 -2.99 -6.96 25.46
N ARG A 314 -2.65 -7.71 24.41
CA ARG A 314 -1.83 -8.91 24.57
C ARG A 314 -0.35 -8.52 24.83
N PRO A 315 0.41 -9.32 25.60
CA PRO A 315 1.85 -9.18 25.69
C PRO A 315 2.53 -9.45 24.35
N ASP A 316 3.60 -8.71 24.05
CA ASP A 316 4.45 -8.93 22.88
C ASP A 316 5.76 -9.63 23.27
N ALA A 317 5.87 -10.92 22.92
CA ALA A 317 7.08 -11.71 23.14
C ALA A 317 8.30 -11.20 22.34
N LEU A 318 8.07 -10.40 21.30
CA LEU A 318 9.11 -9.82 20.45
C LEU A 318 9.35 -8.33 20.72
N ALA A 319 8.73 -7.77 21.78
CA ALA A 319 9.02 -6.42 22.24
C ALA A 319 10.54 -6.21 22.48
N PRO A 320 11.09 -5.02 22.16
CA PRO A 320 12.49 -4.69 22.41
C PRO A 320 12.89 -4.80 23.89
N ASP A 321 12.00 -4.38 24.80
CA ASP A 321 12.15 -4.53 26.24
C ASP A 321 10.89 -5.19 26.83
N PRO A 322 10.97 -6.44 27.34
CA PRO A 322 9.84 -7.14 27.91
C PRO A 322 9.18 -6.43 29.10
N MET A 323 9.92 -5.60 29.84
CA MET A 323 9.43 -4.85 31.01
C MET A 323 8.79 -3.51 30.62
N LYS A 324 8.97 -3.06 29.37
CA LYS A 324 8.44 -1.79 28.86
C LYS A 324 7.54 -2.03 27.65
N GLN A 325 6.27 -2.28 27.90
CA GLN A 325 5.26 -2.55 26.87
C GLN A 325 4.02 -1.66 26.97
N ASN A 326 4.02 -0.69 27.90
CA ASN A 326 2.88 0.20 28.05
C ASN A 326 2.85 1.22 26.90
N THR A 327 1.65 1.68 26.57
CA THR A 327 1.42 2.76 25.59
C THR A 327 0.59 3.86 26.27
N LEU A 328 0.97 5.11 26.05
CA LEU A 328 0.24 6.28 26.55
C LEU A 328 0.15 7.34 25.46
N CYS A 329 -1.06 7.85 25.22
CA CYS A 329 -1.27 9.03 24.40
C CYS A 329 -2.20 10.04 25.06
N MET A 330 -1.97 11.30 24.70
CA MET A 330 -2.86 12.43 24.94
C MET A 330 -3.41 12.90 23.60
N SER A 331 -4.73 12.84 23.45
CA SER A 331 -5.44 13.19 22.22
C SER A 331 -6.36 14.38 22.45
N TYR A 332 -6.41 15.26 21.46
CA TYR A 332 -7.13 16.53 21.48
C TYR A 332 -8.11 16.57 20.31
N LEU A 333 -9.37 16.89 20.58
CA LEU A 333 -10.35 17.15 19.53
C LEU A 333 -10.06 18.52 18.91
N LEU A 334 -10.02 18.58 17.58
CA LEU A 334 -9.75 19.80 16.81
C LEU A 334 -11.04 20.30 16.13
N GLY A 335 -10.88 21.12 15.08
CA GLY A 335 -11.98 21.65 14.28
C GLY A 335 -12.56 20.66 13.26
N ASP A 336 -13.68 21.05 12.66
CA ASP A 336 -14.36 20.32 11.58
C ASP A 336 -13.52 20.36 10.30
N ILE A 337 -13.28 19.21 9.67
CA ILE A 337 -12.42 19.08 8.47
C ILE A 337 -13.01 19.78 7.23
N THR A 338 -14.29 20.14 7.29
CA THR A 338 -14.95 20.95 6.26
C THR A 338 -14.42 22.38 6.19
N ASP A 339 -13.81 22.92 7.27
CA ASP A 339 -12.94 24.10 7.18
C ASP A 339 -11.57 23.70 6.65
N THR A 340 -11.50 23.55 5.33
CA THR A 340 -10.31 23.05 4.63
C THR A 340 -9.03 23.84 4.88
N PHE A 341 -9.12 25.15 5.13
CA PHE A 341 -7.93 25.95 5.40
C PHE A 341 -7.47 25.73 6.83
N GLU A 342 -8.38 25.73 7.80
CA GLU A 342 -8.04 25.46 9.19
C GLU A 342 -7.48 24.04 9.37
N ALA A 343 -8.09 23.04 8.73
CA ALA A 343 -7.59 21.66 8.72
C ALA A 343 -6.18 21.56 8.10
N PHE A 344 -5.90 22.31 7.02
CA PHE A 344 -4.56 22.40 6.44
C PHE A 344 -3.54 23.00 7.43
N ILE A 345 -3.90 24.06 8.15
CA ILE A 345 -3.04 24.66 9.18
C ILE A 345 -2.77 23.68 10.32
N LEU A 346 -3.79 22.98 10.79
CA LEU A 346 -3.66 22.02 11.88
C LEU A 346 -2.80 20.83 11.47
N SER A 347 -2.98 20.29 10.26
CA SER A 347 -2.13 19.23 9.72
C SER A 347 -0.65 19.66 9.64
N LEU A 348 -0.39 20.88 9.15
CA LEU A 348 0.94 21.47 9.10
C LEU A 348 1.55 21.63 10.49
N LEU A 349 0.78 22.21 11.42
CA LEU A 349 1.20 22.42 12.80
C LEU A 349 1.52 21.11 13.51
N SER A 350 0.67 20.09 13.37
CA SER A 350 0.93 18.76 13.90
C SER A 350 2.22 18.17 13.36
N SER A 351 2.51 18.34 12.07
CA SER A 351 3.78 17.88 11.48
C SER A 351 4.98 18.64 12.05
N LEU A 352 4.91 19.97 12.24
CA LEU A 352 6.00 20.74 12.88
C LEU A 352 6.31 20.26 14.30
N MET A 353 5.28 19.86 15.05
CA MET A 353 5.43 19.43 16.44
C MET A 353 6.06 18.03 16.58
N ILE A 354 5.93 17.14 15.58
CA ILE A 354 6.31 15.71 15.70
C ILE A 354 7.31 15.20 14.64
N SER A 355 7.40 15.85 13.47
CA SER A 355 8.05 15.25 12.30
C SER A 355 9.57 15.44 12.36
N GLY A 356 10.27 14.34 12.61
CA GLY A 356 11.73 14.26 12.54
C GLY A 356 12.44 14.74 13.81
N PRO A 357 13.77 14.56 13.87
CA PRO A 357 14.55 14.73 15.10
C PRO A 357 14.61 16.18 15.59
N ASN A 358 14.31 17.15 14.73
CA ASN A 358 14.32 18.56 15.11
C ASN A 358 13.03 19.03 15.77
N SER A 359 11.97 18.23 15.72
CA SER A 359 10.66 18.59 16.25
C SER A 359 10.63 18.59 17.78
N PRO A 360 9.84 19.47 18.41
CA PRO A 360 9.78 19.60 19.87
C PRO A 360 9.46 18.29 20.58
N PHE A 361 8.43 17.55 20.13
CA PHE A 361 8.03 16.32 20.82
C PHE A 361 9.04 15.18 20.60
N TYR A 362 9.73 15.12 19.45
CA TYR A 362 10.76 14.10 19.26
C TYR A 362 11.92 14.29 20.25
N LYS A 363 12.41 15.53 20.41
CA LYS A 363 13.46 15.85 21.38
C LYS A 363 13.04 15.60 22.83
N ALA A 364 11.78 15.88 23.14
CA ALA A 364 11.27 15.76 24.51
C ALA A 364 10.88 14.33 24.90
N LEU A 365 10.41 13.51 23.95
CA LEU A 365 9.86 12.17 24.24
C LEU A 365 10.74 11.01 23.75
N ILE A 366 11.36 11.13 22.57
CA ILE A 366 12.09 10.04 21.92
C ILE A 366 13.58 10.07 22.27
N GLU A 367 14.25 11.21 22.14
CA GLU A 367 15.68 11.34 22.44
C GLU A 367 16.08 10.95 23.89
N PRO A 368 15.25 11.17 24.92
CA PRO A 368 15.56 10.75 26.28
C PRO A 368 15.34 9.25 26.55
N GLU A 369 14.91 8.45 25.54
CA GLU A 369 14.74 6.99 25.64
C GLU A 369 13.68 6.55 26.68
N ILE A 370 12.62 7.35 26.86
CA ILE A 370 11.52 7.05 27.81
C ILE A 370 10.71 5.85 27.32
N GLY A 371 10.35 5.87 26.03
CA GLY A 371 9.71 4.77 25.30
C GLY A 371 10.55 4.31 24.10
N SER A 372 10.11 3.23 23.44
CA SER A 372 10.80 2.69 22.27
C SER A 372 10.54 3.52 21.00
N ASP A 373 9.32 4.03 20.85
CA ASP A 373 8.89 4.87 19.73
C ASP A 373 7.64 5.69 20.09
N PHE A 374 7.19 6.57 19.20
CA PHE A 374 5.85 7.13 19.22
C PHE A 374 4.78 6.05 19.08
N SER A 375 3.60 6.28 19.66
CA SER A 375 2.43 5.45 19.33
C SER A 375 2.06 5.60 17.85
N SER A 376 1.54 4.54 17.24
CA SER A 376 1.04 4.55 15.85
C SER A 376 -0.05 5.58 15.56
N SER A 377 -0.74 6.06 16.61
CA SER A 377 -1.80 7.05 16.50
C SER A 377 -1.27 8.50 16.51
N VAL A 378 0.04 8.73 16.63
CA VAL A 378 0.61 10.08 16.75
C VAL A 378 0.42 10.91 15.48
N GLY A 379 0.04 12.18 15.68
CA GLY A 379 -0.10 13.18 14.63
C GLY A 379 -1.53 13.62 14.40
N PHE A 380 -1.77 14.20 13.23
CA PHE A 380 -3.08 14.70 12.80
C PHE A 380 -3.89 13.58 12.16
N ASP A 381 -5.11 13.37 12.65
CA ASP A 381 -6.09 12.48 12.04
C ASP A 381 -7.28 13.31 11.53
N GLY A 382 -7.43 13.33 10.20
CA GLY A 382 -8.55 13.98 9.49
C GLY A 382 -9.52 12.98 8.85
N SER A 383 -9.54 11.73 9.32
CA SER A 383 -10.43 10.68 8.80
C SER A 383 -11.87 10.81 9.31
N THR A 384 -12.09 11.52 10.43
CA THR A 384 -13.40 11.77 11.04
C THR A 384 -13.84 13.22 10.84
N ARG A 385 -15.13 13.52 11.06
CA ARG A 385 -15.71 14.86 10.87
C ARG A 385 -14.94 15.98 11.57
N GLN A 386 -14.67 15.81 12.85
CA GLN A 386 -13.79 16.71 13.59
C GLN A 386 -12.44 16.04 13.71
N ALA A 387 -11.41 16.70 13.18
CA ALA A 387 -10.07 16.15 13.24
C ALA A 387 -9.62 15.96 14.70
N SER A 388 -8.60 15.13 14.89
CA SER A 388 -7.93 15.00 16.17
C SER A 388 -6.42 15.11 16.01
N PHE A 389 -5.75 15.47 17.11
CA PHE A 389 -4.31 15.34 17.22
C PHE A 389 -3.96 14.47 18.41
N THR A 390 -3.03 13.55 18.22
CA THR A 390 -2.59 12.63 19.25
C THR A 390 -1.08 12.72 19.40
N ILE A 391 -0.60 12.69 20.65
CA ILE A 391 0.83 12.62 20.96
C ILE A 391 1.06 11.67 22.14
N GLY A 392 2.09 10.82 22.04
CA GLY A 392 2.32 9.77 23.03
C GLY A 392 3.44 8.81 22.65
N LEU A 393 3.76 7.90 23.55
CA LEU A 393 4.82 6.90 23.40
C LEU A 393 4.25 5.48 23.53
N GLN A 394 4.95 4.54 22.90
CA GLN A 394 4.82 3.11 23.13
C GLN A 394 6.12 2.53 23.71
N GLY A 395 6.03 1.32 24.25
CA GLY A 395 7.17 0.62 24.82
C GLY A 395 7.77 1.33 26.04
N MET A 396 6.92 1.84 26.94
CA MET A 396 7.33 2.54 28.15
C MET A 396 7.10 1.72 29.42
N ALA A 397 7.84 2.05 30.49
CA ALA A 397 7.58 1.51 31.82
C ALA A 397 6.29 2.13 32.38
N GLU A 398 5.60 1.40 33.25
CA GLU A 398 4.36 1.89 33.86
C GLU A 398 4.62 3.13 34.74
N ASP A 399 5.73 3.12 35.48
CA ASP A 399 6.16 4.21 36.38
C ASP A 399 6.43 5.54 35.65
N ASP A 400 6.71 5.51 34.34
CA ASP A 400 6.99 6.70 33.53
C ASP A 400 5.72 7.44 33.06
N THR A 401 4.53 6.91 33.37
CA THR A 401 3.22 7.44 32.96
C THR A 401 3.02 8.91 33.28
N GLU A 402 3.26 9.33 34.53
CA GLU A 402 3.08 10.73 34.94
C GLU A 402 4.17 11.65 34.37
N THR A 403 5.39 11.13 34.23
CA THR A 403 6.51 11.84 33.62
C THR A 403 6.19 12.22 32.17
N VAL A 404 5.67 11.29 31.36
CA VAL A 404 5.30 11.55 29.97
C VAL A 404 4.19 12.60 29.87
N LYS A 405 3.15 12.52 30.70
CA LYS A 405 2.07 13.53 30.74
C LYS A 405 2.61 14.93 31.05
N HIS A 406 3.54 15.02 32.01
CA HIS A 406 4.17 16.27 32.37
C HIS A 406 5.02 16.84 31.22
N ILE A 407 5.83 15.99 30.56
CA ILE A 407 6.65 16.38 29.42
C ILE A 407 5.80 16.88 28.26
N ILE A 408 4.68 16.21 27.94
CA ILE A 408 3.76 16.66 26.89
C ILE A 408 3.20 18.06 27.23
N ALA A 409 2.72 18.27 28.46
CA ALA A 409 2.19 19.55 28.89
C ALA A 409 3.25 20.66 28.86
N GLN A 410 4.46 20.38 29.33
CA GLN A 410 5.58 21.32 29.31
C GLN A 410 6.01 21.66 27.89
N SER A 411 6.04 20.67 26.99
CA SER A 411 6.42 20.87 25.59
C SER A 411 5.43 21.80 24.87
N ILE A 412 4.13 21.67 25.17
CA ILE A 412 3.10 22.59 24.66
C ILE A 412 3.36 24.01 25.18
N ASP A 413 3.68 24.18 26.45
CA ASP A 413 4.00 25.49 27.04
C ASP A 413 5.27 26.11 26.42
N ASP A 414 6.28 25.29 26.17
CA ASP A 414 7.53 25.72 25.54
C ASP A 414 7.30 26.16 24.08
N ILE A 415 6.47 25.43 23.32
CA ILE A 415 6.09 25.80 21.94
C ILE A 415 5.31 27.12 21.93
N ILE A 416 4.42 27.36 22.89
CA ILE A 416 3.67 28.62 23.00
C ILE A 416 4.63 29.79 23.30
N ALA A 417 5.68 29.55 24.09
CA ALA A 417 6.65 30.57 24.47
C ALA A 417 7.66 30.89 23.34
N THR A 418 8.18 29.87 22.66
CA THR A 418 9.30 30.02 21.71
C THR A 418 8.87 30.00 20.24
N GLY A 419 7.76 29.34 19.91
CA GLY A 419 7.30 29.16 18.53
C GLY A 419 8.11 28.12 17.75
N PHE A 420 8.21 28.30 16.44
CA PHE A 420 8.93 27.40 15.53
C PHE A 420 9.97 28.19 14.74
N GLU A 421 11.09 27.55 14.46
CA GLU A 421 12.15 28.12 13.61
C GLU A 421 11.66 28.26 12.16
N GLU A 422 11.98 29.38 11.51
CA GLU A 422 11.56 29.66 10.13
C GLU A 422 12.05 28.59 9.15
N GLU A 423 13.26 28.08 9.34
CA GLU A 423 13.84 27.01 8.52
C GLU A 423 13.01 25.72 8.59
N GLN A 424 12.40 25.39 9.74
CA GLN A 424 11.54 24.22 9.89
C GLN A 424 10.21 24.39 9.16
N ILE A 425 9.65 25.60 9.21
CA ILE A 425 8.42 25.95 8.48
C ILE A 425 8.68 25.83 6.97
N GLU A 426 9.78 26.39 6.48
CA GLU A 426 10.16 26.29 5.06
C GLU A 426 10.43 24.85 4.63
N ALA A 427 11.11 24.04 5.46
CA ALA A 427 11.34 22.62 5.20
C ALA A 427 10.03 21.86 5.00
N LEU A 428 9.04 22.13 5.85
CA LEU A 428 7.74 21.46 5.79
C LEU A 428 6.91 21.92 4.58
N LEU A 429 6.88 23.22 4.29
CA LEU A 429 6.22 23.74 3.09
C LEU A 429 6.84 23.17 1.82
N HIS A 430 8.17 23.04 1.80
CA HIS A 430 8.90 22.40 0.73
C HIS A 430 8.55 20.91 0.59
N LYS A 431 8.43 20.18 1.71
CA LYS A 431 7.97 18.78 1.73
C LYS A 431 6.57 18.63 1.11
N ILE A 432 5.63 19.52 1.46
CA ILE A 432 4.28 19.53 0.87
C ILE A 432 4.33 19.80 -0.63
N GLU A 433 5.11 20.80 -1.08
CA GLU A 433 5.26 21.09 -2.52
C GLU A 433 5.72 19.85 -3.29
N ILE A 434 6.67 19.08 -2.73
CA ILE A 434 7.13 17.88 -3.40
C ILE A 434 6.08 16.78 -3.42
N GLN A 435 5.36 16.53 -2.31
CA GLN A 435 4.29 15.53 -2.26
C GLN A 435 3.26 15.76 -3.37
N MET A 436 2.98 17.03 -3.68
CA MET A 436 2.09 17.40 -4.77
C MET A 436 2.69 17.18 -6.17
N LYS A 437 3.97 17.49 -6.33
CA LYS A 437 4.64 17.38 -7.63
C LYS A 437 4.96 15.94 -8.02
N HIS A 438 5.22 15.09 -7.03
CA HIS A 438 5.53 13.69 -7.22
C HIS A 438 4.44 12.97 -8.04
N GLN A 439 4.85 12.29 -9.10
CA GLN A 439 3.96 11.58 -10.02
C GLN A 439 3.86 10.11 -9.62
N SER A 440 2.74 9.69 -9.01
CA SER A 440 2.45 8.29 -8.69
C SER A 440 1.64 7.61 -9.80
N THR A 441 1.70 6.28 -9.86
CA THR A 441 0.94 5.45 -10.82
C THR A 441 -0.55 5.35 -10.47
N SER A 442 -0.91 5.63 -9.21
CA SER A 442 -2.26 5.54 -8.66
C SER A 442 -2.80 6.91 -8.21
N PHE A 443 -2.44 7.97 -8.93
CA PHE A 443 -2.79 9.35 -8.57
C PHE A 443 -4.30 9.55 -8.38
N GLY A 444 -5.13 8.98 -9.26
CA GLY A 444 -6.59 9.03 -9.13
C GLY A 444 -7.11 8.42 -7.83
N LEU A 445 -6.53 7.30 -7.38
CA LEU A 445 -6.93 6.61 -6.14
C LEU A 445 -6.51 7.43 -4.92
N ALA A 446 -5.27 7.94 -4.93
CA ALA A 446 -4.78 8.82 -3.87
C ALA A 446 -5.66 10.08 -3.74
N LEU A 447 -6.09 10.65 -4.87
CA LEU A 447 -6.96 11.82 -4.90
C LEU A 447 -8.36 11.52 -4.35
N ALA A 448 -8.98 10.41 -4.78
CA ALA A 448 -10.28 9.96 -4.30
C ALA A 448 -10.27 9.75 -2.78
N SER A 449 -9.25 9.06 -2.26
CA SER A 449 -9.09 8.82 -0.83
C SER A 449 -8.82 10.11 -0.04
N TYR A 450 -8.03 11.03 -0.59
CA TYR A 450 -7.68 12.30 0.08
C TYR A 450 -8.89 13.20 0.30
N ILE A 451 -9.84 13.24 -0.64
CA ILE A 451 -11.04 14.10 -0.52
C ILE A 451 -12.21 13.43 0.22
N ALA A 452 -12.14 12.12 0.45
CA ALA A 452 -13.26 11.28 0.87
C ALA A 452 -13.94 11.75 2.16
N SER A 453 -13.16 11.96 3.23
CA SER A 453 -13.69 12.33 4.56
C SER A 453 -14.32 13.73 4.54
N CYS A 454 -13.63 14.72 3.97
CA CYS A 454 -14.17 16.08 3.82
C CYS A 454 -15.46 16.10 3.00
N TRP A 455 -15.50 15.33 1.91
CA TRP A 455 -16.68 15.26 1.05
C TRP A 455 -17.84 14.49 1.69
N ASN A 456 -17.56 13.54 2.60
CA ASN A 456 -18.55 12.80 3.39
C ASN A 456 -19.41 13.74 4.25
N HIS A 457 -18.79 14.81 4.76
CA HIS A 457 -19.43 15.82 5.61
C HIS A 457 -19.85 17.07 4.84
N ASP A 458 -20.06 16.93 3.52
CA ASP A 458 -20.54 17.99 2.64
C ASP A 458 -19.57 19.19 2.48
N GLY A 459 -18.29 18.98 2.79
CA GLY A 459 -17.20 19.92 2.49
C GLY A 459 -16.93 20.02 0.98
N ASP A 460 -16.22 21.09 0.56
CA ASP A 460 -15.89 21.30 -0.85
C ASP A 460 -14.56 20.60 -1.23
N PRO A 461 -14.59 19.45 -1.92
CA PRO A 461 -13.39 18.71 -2.26
C PRO A 461 -12.45 19.49 -3.18
N VAL A 462 -12.94 20.48 -3.94
CA VAL A 462 -12.12 21.28 -4.85
C VAL A 462 -11.20 22.25 -4.09
N GLN A 463 -11.56 22.67 -2.87
CA GLN A 463 -10.66 23.53 -2.07
C GLN A 463 -9.43 22.77 -1.59
N LEU A 464 -9.56 21.48 -1.29
CA LEU A 464 -8.44 20.61 -0.92
C LEU A 464 -7.41 20.51 -2.05
N LEU A 465 -7.84 20.64 -3.31
CA LEU A 465 -6.96 20.56 -4.48
C LEU A 465 -6.14 21.84 -4.71
N LYS A 466 -6.54 22.97 -4.12
CA LYS A 466 -5.94 24.30 -4.33
C LYS A 466 -4.81 24.59 -3.36
N ILE A 467 -3.84 23.69 -3.29
CA ILE A 467 -2.82 23.72 -2.23
C ILE A 467 -1.92 24.96 -2.35
N SER A 468 -1.54 25.41 -3.56
CA SER A 468 -0.75 26.64 -3.71
C SER A 468 -1.45 27.89 -3.16
N GLN A 469 -2.79 27.93 -3.22
CA GLN A 469 -3.58 29.01 -2.62
C GLN A 469 -3.55 28.93 -1.09
N ASN A 470 -3.68 27.72 -0.53
CA ASN A 470 -3.58 27.49 0.91
C ASN A 470 -2.18 27.83 1.44
N VAL A 471 -1.11 27.45 0.73
CA VAL A 471 0.27 27.82 1.08
C VAL A 471 0.46 29.34 1.04
N SER A 472 -0.05 30.01 0.01
CA SER A 472 0.05 31.47 -0.11
C SER A 472 -0.69 32.18 1.02
N ARG A 473 -1.91 31.73 1.33
CA ARG A 473 -2.71 32.24 2.45
C ARG A 473 -2.05 31.99 3.79
N PHE A 474 -1.45 30.82 3.99
CA PHE A 474 -0.68 30.51 5.20
C PHE A 474 0.51 31.44 5.38
N ARG A 475 1.32 31.65 4.32
CA ARG A 475 2.44 32.60 4.35
C ARG A 475 1.98 34.02 4.66
N GLN A 476 0.81 34.42 4.17
CA GLN A 476 0.22 35.72 4.51
C GLN A 476 -0.17 35.80 6.00
N CYS A 477 -0.79 34.75 6.55
CA CYS A 477 -1.15 34.70 7.97
C CYS A 477 0.09 34.83 8.88
N LEU A 478 1.19 34.16 8.54
CA LEU A 478 2.46 34.29 9.28
C LEU A 478 3.06 35.71 9.21
N LYS A 479 2.93 36.40 8.07
CA LYS A 479 3.40 37.77 7.91
C LYS A 479 2.55 38.78 8.69
N GLU A 480 1.24 38.58 8.72
CA GLU A 480 0.30 39.45 9.41
C GLU A 480 0.32 39.24 10.93
N ASN A 481 0.50 38.00 11.38
CA ASN A 481 0.65 37.64 12.79
C ASN A 481 1.86 36.70 12.99
N PRO A 482 3.02 37.20 13.46
CA PRO A 482 4.18 36.37 13.77
C PRO A 482 3.94 35.33 14.87
N ARG A 483 2.89 35.49 15.69
CA ARG A 483 2.47 34.54 16.73
C ARG A 483 1.36 33.59 16.28
N TYR A 484 1.01 33.59 14.99
CA TYR A 484 -0.14 32.83 14.47
C TYR A 484 -0.13 31.35 14.87
N LEU A 485 1.02 30.68 14.77
CA LEU A 485 1.13 29.26 15.14
C LEU A 485 1.05 29.06 16.66
N GLN A 486 1.67 29.92 17.46
CA GLN A 486 1.59 29.86 18.92
C GLN A 486 0.15 30.06 19.41
N ASP A 487 -0.59 30.99 18.80
CA ASP A 487 -1.99 31.25 19.12
C ASP A 487 -2.87 30.02 18.82
N LYS A 488 -2.58 29.31 17.70
CA LYS A 488 -3.24 28.04 17.37
C LYS A 488 -2.88 26.94 18.38
N VAL A 489 -1.62 26.85 18.80
CA VAL A 489 -1.21 25.85 19.80
C VAL A 489 -1.91 26.10 21.13
N GLN A 490 -1.97 27.36 21.56
CA GLN A 490 -2.67 27.75 22.77
C GLN A 490 -4.17 27.37 22.69
N HIS A 491 -4.84 27.73 21.60
CA HIS A 491 -6.26 27.46 21.43
C HIS A 491 -6.61 25.96 21.40
N TYR A 492 -5.91 25.17 20.57
CA TYR A 492 -6.28 23.78 20.32
C TYR A 492 -5.69 22.76 21.30
N PHE A 493 -4.61 23.09 22.01
CA PHE A 493 -3.94 22.15 22.92
C PHE A 493 -3.93 22.61 24.37
N LYS A 494 -3.65 23.89 24.65
CA LYS A 494 -3.54 24.38 26.04
C LYS A 494 -4.91 24.65 26.67
N ASP A 495 -5.76 25.38 25.95
CA ASP A 495 -7.07 25.82 26.44
C ASP A 495 -8.18 24.78 26.18
N ASN A 496 -7.88 23.75 25.40
CA ASN A 496 -8.84 22.73 24.98
C ASN A 496 -9.10 21.70 26.09
N THR A 497 -10.32 21.70 26.60
CA THR A 497 -10.81 20.77 27.61
C THR A 497 -11.22 19.41 27.06
N HIS A 498 -11.45 19.29 25.74
CA HIS A 498 -11.77 18.03 25.07
C HIS A 498 -10.49 17.24 24.77
N ARG A 499 -9.91 16.75 25.86
CA ARG A 499 -8.65 16.00 25.87
C ARG A 499 -8.86 14.64 26.49
N LEU A 500 -8.45 13.60 25.78
CA LEU A 500 -8.41 12.21 26.27
C LEU A 500 -6.98 11.83 26.60
N THR A 501 -6.76 11.22 27.76
CA THR A 501 -5.54 10.48 28.07
C THR A 501 -5.87 9.00 28.11
N LEU A 502 -5.34 8.23 27.15
CA LEU A 502 -5.58 6.80 27.04
C LEU A 502 -4.29 6.04 27.34
N THR A 503 -4.33 5.12 28.30
CA THR A 503 -3.23 4.20 28.58
C THR A 503 -3.59 2.78 28.20
N MET A 504 -2.59 2.02 27.76
CA MET A 504 -2.74 0.60 27.43
C MET A 504 -1.60 -0.21 28.01
N SER A 505 -1.93 -1.27 28.74
CA SER A 505 -0.95 -2.20 29.35
C SER A 505 -1.18 -3.64 28.88
N PRO A 506 -0.12 -4.46 28.78
CA PRO A 506 -0.26 -5.88 28.46
C PRO A 506 -0.95 -6.63 29.62
N ASP A 507 -1.83 -7.57 29.28
CA ASP A 507 -2.46 -8.51 30.20
C ASP A 507 -2.19 -9.95 29.71
N GLU A 508 -1.46 -10.73 30.51
CA GLU A 508 -1.12 -12.13 30.22
C GLU A 508 -2.34 -13.00 29.95
N SER A 509 -3.49 -12.67 30.57
CA SER A 509 -4.75 -13.39 30.41
C SER A 509 -5.65 -12.83 29.30
N PHE A 510 -5.18 -11.84 28.52
CA PHE A 510 -5.99 -11.16 27.51
C PHE A 510 -6.61 -12.11 26.47
N LEU A 511 -5.78 -12.99 25.90
CA LEU A 511 -6.24 -13.94 24.88
C LEU A 511 -7.17 -15.01 25.46
N GLU A 512 -6.90 -15.47 26.69
CA GLU A 512 -7.74 -16.42 27.40
C GLU A 512 -9.12 -15.82 27.68
N LYS A 513 -9.17 -14.57 28.19
CA LYS A 513 -10.43 -13.83 28.42
C LYS A 513 -11.23 -13.63 27.14
N GLN A 514 -10.57 -13.32 26.02
CA GLN A 514 -11.26 -13.19 24.73
C GLN A 514 -11.84 -14.53 24.26
N ALA A 515 -11.05 -15.61 24.34
CA ALA A 515 -11.50 -16.94 23.96
C ALA A 515 -12.67 -17.43 24.84
N GLU A 516 -12.60 -17.19 26.15
CA GLU A 516 -13.69 -17.50 27.08
C GLU A 516 -14.95 -16.70 26.77
N ALA A 517 -14.83 -15.40 26.49
CA ALA A 517 -15.98 -14.56 26.12
C ALA A 517 -16.64 -15.03 24.82
N GLU A 518 -15.85 -15.41 23.81
CA GLU A 518 -16.35 -15.98 22.57
C GLU A 518 -17.04 -17.32 22.79
N GLU A 519 -16.44 -18.20 23.59
CA GLU A 519 -17.00 -19.51 23.93
C GLU A 519 -18.32 -19.38 24.70
N GLN A 520 -18.39 -18.46 25.67
CA GLN A 520 -19.62 -18.17 26.40
C GLN A 520 -20.72 -17.65 25.47
N LYS A 521 -20.36 -16.76 24.53
CA LYS A 521 -21.30 -16.24 23.53
C LYS A 521 -21.80 -17.33 22.57
N LEU A 522 -20.92 -18.23 22.15
CA LEU A 522 -21.26 -19.40 21.35
C LEU A 522 -22.24 -20.31 22.11
N HIS A 523 -21.93 -20.67 23.36
CA HIS A 523 -22.81 -21.48 24.20
C HIS A 523 -24.17 -20.83 24.40
N GLN A 524 -24.23 -19.52 24.69
CA GLN A 524 -25.48 -18.79 24.85
C GLN A 524 -26.33 -18.82 23.58
N LYS A 525 -25.73 -18.66 22.40
CA LYS A 525 -26.45 -18.78 21.13
C LYS A 525 -26.99 -20.19 20.92
N ILE A 526 -26.17 -21.22 21.14
CA ILE A 526 -26.55 -22.62 20.96
C ILE A 526 -27.70 -23.01 21.90
N GLN A 527 -27.66 -22.60 23.17
CA GLN A 527 -28.71 -22.91 24.14
C GLN A 527 -30.07 -22.30 23.79
N ASN A 528 -30.09 -21.22 23.01
CA ASN A 528 -31.32 -20.57 22.56
C ASN A 528 -31.87 -21.16 21.24
N LEU A 529 -31.19 -22.12 20.63
CA LEU A 529 -31.64 -22.77 19.40
C LEU A 529 -32.72 -23.82 19.73
N SER A 530 -33.81 -23.79 18.97
CA SER A 530 -34.77 -24.89 18.95
C SER A 530 -34.26 -26.06 18.09
N ASP A 531 -34.88 -27.25 18.23
CA ASP A 531 -34.56 -28.39 17.35
C ASP A 531 -34.76 -28.07 15.86
N ALA A 532 -35.71 -27.18 15.55
CA ALA A 532 -35.94 -26.70 14.19
C ALA A 532 -34.79 -25.80 13.71
N ASP A 533 -34.26 -24.93 14.57
CA ASP A 533 -33.11 -24.06 14.23
C ASP A 533 -31.84 -24.87 14.04
N HIS A 534 -31.60 -25.89 14.87
CA HIS A 534 -30.50 -26.84 14.69
C HIS A 534 -30.55 -27.51 13.31
N LYS A 535 -31.75 -27.96 12.90
CA LYS A 535 -31.95 -28.57 11.59
C LYS A 535 -31.76 -27.56 10.45
N ASP A 536 -32.29 -26.34 10.59
CA ASP A 536 -32.12 -25.27 9.60
C ASP A 536 -30.65 -24.90 9.41
N ILE A 537 -29.89 -24.77 10.50
CA ILE A 537 -28.45 -24.49 10.46
C ILE A 537 -27.69 -25.60 9.71
N TYR A 538 -27.99 -26.85 10.00
CA TYR A 538 -27.38 -27.99 9.30
C TYR A 538 -27.73 -27.98 7.79
N GLU A 539 -29.00 -27.80 7.44
CA GLU A 539 -29.45 -27.78 6.05
C GLU A 539 -28.86 -26.60 5.27
N LYS A 540 -28.84 -25.38 5.86
CA LYS A 540 -28.20 -24.21 5.26
C LYS A 540 -26.70 -24.37 5.13
N GLY A 541 -26.03 -24.99 6.11
CA GLY A 541 -24.61 -25.33 6.04
C GLY A 541 -24.29 -26.25 4.86
N LEU A 542 -25.11 -27.28 4.64
CA LEU A 542 -24.99 -28.16 3.46
C LEU A 542 -25.26 -27.42 2.15
N GLN A 543 -26.27 -26.53 2.11
CA GLN A 543 -26.58 -25.71 0.94
C GLN A 543 -25.42 -24.77 0.59
N LEU A 544 -24.83 -24.11 1.59
CA LEU A 544 -23.65 -23.25 1.41
C LEU A 544 -22.46 -24.06 0.88
N LEU A 545 -22.16 -25.21 1.48
CA LEU A 545 -21.07 -26.08 1.02
C LEU A 545 -21.29 -26.56 -0.42
N ALA A 546 -22.53 -26.92 -0.77
CA ALA A 546 -22.89 -27.29 -2.13
C ALA A 546 -22.72 -26.11 -3.11
N ALA A 547 -23.17 -24.92 -2.72
CA ALA A 547 -23.00 -23.70 -3.51
C ALA A 547 -21.51 -23.35 -3.72
N GLN A 548 -20.67 -23.55 -2.69
CA GLN A 548 -19.20 -23.36 -2.72
C GLN A 548 -18.48 -24.35 -3.62
N SER A 549 -19.01 -25.57 -3.71
CA SER A 549 -18.36 -26.65 -4.46
C SER A 549 -18.86 -26.77 -5.91
N THR A 550 -19.97 -26.12 -6.24
CA THR A 550 -20.59 -26.22 -7.57
C THR A 550 -19.99 -25.19 -8.51
N ALA A 551 -19.46 -25.64 -9.65
CA ALA A 551 -19.08 -24.76 -10.74
C ALA A 551 -20.34 -24.06 -11.30
N GLN A 552 -20.42 -22.74 -11.15
CA GLN A 552 -21.52 -21.93 -11.67
C GLN A 552 -21.16 -21.31 -13.01
N ASP A 553 -22.16 -21.17 -13.87
CA ASP A 553 -22.00 -20.43 -15.11
C ASP A 553 -21.70 -18.95 -14.82
N ALA A 554 -20.61 -18.46 -15.38
CA ALA A 554 -20.17 -17.07 -15.30
C ALA A 554 -20.33 -16.34 -16.64
N SER A 555 -21.04 -16.93 -17.62
CA SER A 555 -21.29 -16.33 -18.93
C SER A 555 -22.06 -15.00 -18.85
N CYS A 556 -22.81 -14.79 -17.77
CA CYS A 556 -23.47 -13.52 -17.48
C CYS A 556 -22.50 -12.38 -17.13
N LEU A 557 -21.20 -12.65 -16.92
CA LEU A 557 -20.18 -11.65 -16.57
C LEU A 557 -19.36 -11.16 -17.76
N PRO A 558 -18.86 -9.91 -17.73
CA PRO A 558 -18.05 -9.36 -18.81
C PRO A 558 -16.70 -10.03 -18.83
N ALA A 559 -16.10 -10.16 -20.00
CA ALA A 559 -14.69 -10.42 -20.09
C ALA A 559 -14.08 -9.65 -21.24
N LEU A 560 -12.93 -9.05 -20.97
CA LEU A 560 -11.95 -8.84 -22.02
C LEU A 560 -11.56 -10.17 -22.64
N LYS A 561 -11.06 -10.10 -23.86
CA LYS A 561 -10.42 -11.24 -24.51
C LYS A 561 -8.93 -11.08 -24.40
N VAL A 562 -8.20 -12.19 -24.54
CA VAL A 562 -6.73 -12.17 -24.66
C VAL A 562 -6.28 -11.28 -25.83
N SER A 563 -7.11 -11.11 -26.86
CA SER A 563 -6.86 -10.20 -27.98
C SER A 563 -6.98 -8.70 -27.63
N ASP A 564 -7.55 -8.35 -26.47
CA ASP A 564 -7.61 -6.98 -25.97
C ASP A 564 -6.31 -6.59 -25.21
N ILE A 565 -5.38 -7.53 -25.02
CA ILE A 565 -4.05 -7.29 -24.45
C ILE A 565 -3.14 -6.75 -25.55
N GLU A 566 -2.42 -5.68 -25.26
CA GLU A 566 -1.45 -5.13 -26.21
C GLU A 566 -0.34 -6.15 -26.49
N PRO A 567 -0.08 -6.51 -27.76
CA PRO A 567 0.90 -7.55 -28.08
C PRO A 567 2.34 -7.11 -27.79
N ILE A 568 2.59 -5.80 -27.74
CA ILE A 568 3.92 -5.21 -27.60
C ILE A 568 3.84 -4.06 -26.59
N ILE A 569 4.61 -4.14 -25.52
CA ILE A 569 4.77 -3.00 -24.61
C ILE A 569 5.72 -1.95 -25.22
N PRO A 570 5.47 -0.65 -24.99
CA PRO A 570 6.33 0.40 -25.52
C PRO A 570 7.72 0.33 -24.90
N TYR A 571 8.75 0.28 -25.75
CA TYR A 571 10.15 0.36 -25.31
C TYR A 571 10.40 1.69 -24.60
N THR A 572 11.01 1.64 -23.42
CA THR A 572 11.42 2.85 -22.70
C THR A 572 12.80 3.28 -23.20
N PRO A 573 12.93 4.39 -23.94
CA PRO A 573 14.23 4.86 -24.40
C PRO A 573 15.07 5.30 -23.20
N VAL A 574 16.30 4.80 -23.15
CA VAL A 574 17.31 5.23 -22.17
C VAL A 574 18.59 5.59 -22.91
N GLN A 575 19.27 6.63 -22.44
CA GLN A 575 20.59 6.99 -22.92
C GLN A 575 21.61 6.49 -21.90
N LEU A 576 22.56 5.68 -22.36
CA LEU A 576 23.66 5.19 -21.52
C LEU A 576 24.86 6.13 -21.68
N GLY A 577 25.40 6.59 -20.56
CA GLY A 577 26.59 7.41 -20.49
C GLY A 577 27.52 6.94 -19.37
N THR A 578 28.57 7.71 -19.13
CA THR A 578 29.49 7.49 -18.02
C THR A 578 29.80 8.81 -17.32
N ALA A 579 29.96 8.77 -16.00
CA ALA A 579 30.39 9.89 -15.17
C ALA A 579 31.61 9.43 -14.38
N GLY A 580 32.80 10.00 -14.63
CA GLY A 580 34.04 9.55 -13.98
C GLY A 580 34.33 8.05 -14.12
N GLY A 581 33.90 7.42 -15.23
CA GLY A 581 34.03 5.97 -15.46
C GLY A 581 32.97 5.09 -14.76
N VAL A 582 32.02 5.69 -14.03
CA VAL A 582 30.83 5.00 -13.50
C VAL A 582 29.73 5.00 -14.58
N PRO A 583 29.11 3.85 -14.91
CA PRO A 583 27.97 3.82 -15.83
C PRO A 583 26.76 4.58 -15.28
N VAL A 584 26.15 5.42 -16.12
CA VAL A 584 24.95 6.20 -15.78
C VAL A 584 23.89 6.01 -16.86
N GLN A 585 22.69 5.65 -16.43
CA GLN A 585 21.50 5.60 -17.27
C GLN A 585 20.72 6.91 -17.15
N TYR A 586 20.41 7.55 -18.27
CA TYR A 586 19.58 8.75 -18.32
C TYR A 586 18.25 8.43 -19.00
N CYS A 587 17.13 8.69 -18.30
CA CYS A 587 15.79 8.46 -18.81
C CYS A 587 14.98 9.76 -18.75
N GLU A 588 14.72 10.33 -19.92
CA GLU A 588 13.90 11.55 -20.05
C GLU A 588 12.42 11.20 -19.85
N GLN A 589 11.76 11.81 -18.86
CA GLN A 589 10.38 11.53 -18.47
C GLN A 589 9.64 12.80 -18.03
N PRO A 590 8.29 12.85 -18.14
CA PRO A 590 7.50 13.98 -17.66
C PRO A 590 7.35 13.93 -16.13
N THR A 591 8.43 14.23 -15.41
CA THR A 591 8.52 14.09 -13.95
C THR A 591 7.86 15.22 -13.15
N ASN A 592 7.24 16.20 -13.82
CA ASN A 592 6.65 17.38 -13.18
C ASN A 592 7.65 18.20 -12.33
N GLY A 593 8.80 18.54 -12.92
CA GLY A 593 9.80 19.37 -12.23
C GLY A 593 10.51 18.66 -11.06
N MET A 594 10.49 17.33 -11.07
CA MET A 594 11.22 16.46 -10.14
C MET A 594 12.42 15.81 -10.83
N VAL A 595 13.48 15.56 -10.07
CA VAL A 595 14.62 14.73 -10.48
C VAL A 595 14.73 13.54 -9.53
N TYR A 596 14.87 12.35 -10.08
CA TYR A 596 15.06 11.11 -9.35
C TYR A 596 16.45 10.56 -9.65
N PHE A 597 17.20 10.24 -8.59
CA PHE A 597 18.52 9.65 -8.70
C PHE A 597 18.54 8.30 -7.99
N ARG A 598 19.15 7.31 -8.63
CA ARG A 598 19.39 5.98 -8.06
C ARG A 598 20.83 5.57 -8.27
N ALA A 599 21.41 4.88 -7.30
CA ALA A 599 22.70 4.23 -7.45
C ALA A 599 22.67 2.84 -6.82
N MET A 600 23.17 1.84 -7.55
CA MET A 600 23.33 0.48 -7.05
C MET A 600 24.80 0.25 -6.73
N CYS A 601 25.09 -0.09 -5.47
CA CYS A 601 26.44 -0.38 -4.99
C CYS A 601 26.55 -1.87 -4.63
N ASN A 602 27.50 -2.57 -5.24
CA ASN A 602 27.66 -4.01 -5.08
C ASN A 602 28.29 -4.43 -3.73
N LEU A 603 27.82 -5.55 -3.16
CA LEU A 603 28.26 -6.07 -1.85
C LEU A 603 29.30 -7.21 -1.90
N ASN A 604 29.84 -7.57 -3.07
CA ASN A 604 30.69 -8.77 -3.25
C ASN A 604 31.99 -8.73 -2.45
N SER A 605 32.49 -7.54 -2.09
CA SER A 605 33.69 -7.40 -1.27
C SER A 605 33.41 -7.38 0.24
N LEU A 606 32.15 -7.36 0.67
CA LEU A 606 31.77 -7.28 2.08
C LEU A 606 31.98 -8.66 2.77
N PRO A 607 32.69 -8.70 3.91
CA PRO A 607 32.80 -9.92 4.72
C PRO A 607 31.44 -10.51 5.10
N GLU A 608 31.30 -11.84 5.02
CA GLU A 608 30.03 -12.55 5.28
C GLU A 608 29.49 -12.30 6.70
N ASP A 609 30.36 -12.16 7.71
CA ASP A 609 29.98 -11.88 9.10
C ASP A 609 29.34 -10.48 9.29
N LEU A 610 29.51 -9.59 8.32
CA LEU A 610 28.96 -8.23 8.36
C LEU A 610 27.64 -8.10 7.57
N LYS A 611 27.23 -9.11 6.79
CA LYS A 611 26.03 -9.02 5.95
C LYS A 611 24.75 -8.80 6.76
N ILE A 612 24.61 -9.45 7.91
CA ILE A 612 23.44 -9.30 8.79
C ILE A 612 23.27 -7.85 9.32
N TYR A 613 24.34 -7.03 9.30
CA TYR A 613 24.30 -5.62 9.69
C TYR A 613 23.95 -4.67 8.53
N VAL A 614 23.81 -5.18 7.29
CA VAL A 614 23.51 -4.35 6.11
C VAL A 614 22.16 -3.64 6.24
N PRO A 615 21.04 -4.30 6.60
CA PRO A 615 19.77 -3.58 6.78
C PRO A 615 19.86 -2.48 7.84
N LEU A 616 20.59 -2.73 8.94
CA LEU A 616 20.82 -1.73 9.99
C LEU A 616 21.56 -0.50 9.47
N ILE A 617 22.70 -0.67 8.79
CA ILE A 617 23.43 0.51 8.26
C ILE A 617 22.58 1.25 7.21
N CYS A 618 21.81 0.54 6.39
CA CYS A 618 20.89 1.14 5.43
C CYS A 618 19.85 2.05 6.12
N SER A 619 19.30 1.61 7.26
CA SER A 619 18.36 2.42 8.06
C SER A 619 18.99 3.62 8.77
N VAL A 620 20.27 3.52 9.16
CA VAL A 620 20.94 4.55 9.96
C VAL A 620 21.64 5.59 9.09
N ILE A 621 22.21 5.20 7.95
CA ILE A 621 23.16 6.03 7.19
C ILE A 621 22.56 7.35 6.69
N THR A 622 21.27 7.37 6.38
CA THR A 622 20.56 8.59 6.03
C THR A 622 20.15 9.36 7.29
N ASN A 623 19.74 8.71 8.36
CA ASN A 623 19.22 9.38 9.57
C ASN A 623 20.25 10.12 10.45
N VAL A 624 21.51 10.20 10.03
CA VAL A 624 22.58 10.95 10.73
C VAL A 624 22.86 12.34 10.12
N CYS A 625 22.22 12.71 9.00
CA CYS A 625 22.32 14.05 8.41
C CYS A 625 20.94 14.73 8.38
N VAL A 626 20.89 16.05 8.62
CA VAL A 626 19.64 16.83 8.63
C VAL A 626 19.25 17.18 7.18
N TYR A 627 18.06 16.76 6.73
CA TYR A 627 17.58 16.99 5.36
C TYR A 627 16.48 18.04 5.30
N ILE A 628 16.82 19.26 4.88
CA ILE A 628 15.85 20.34 4.69
C ILE A 628 15.29 20.34 3.24
N TYR A 629 16.09 19.93 2.25
CA TYR A 629 15.82 20.17 0.82
C TYR A 629 15.60 18.91 -0.04
N ILE A 630 15.56 17.71 0.54
CA ILE A 630 15.34 16.44 -0.18
C ILE A 630 14.00 15.82 0.24
N TYR A 631 13.23 15.31 -0.73
CA TYR A 631 11.92 14.71 -0.48
C TYR A 631 12.01 13.33 0.19
N MET A 632 12.72 12.44 -0.49
CA MET A 632 12.94 11.08 -0.07
C MET A 632 14.39 10.79 -0.35
N MET A 633 15.11 10.34 0.67
CA MET A 633 16.43 9.76 0.52
C MET A 633 16.48 8.48 1.33
N SER A 634 16.69 7.37 0.65
CA SER A 634 16.68 6.06 1.25
C SER A 634 17.85 5.23 0.77
N VAL A 635 18.27 4.32 1.63
CA VAL A 635 19.22 3.27 1.31
C VAL A 635 18.56 1.97 1.73
N SER A 636 18.52 0.98 0.85
CA SER A 636 17.95 -0.34 1.16
C SER A 636 18.80 -1.46 0.60
N PRO A 637 18.85 -2.63 1.27
CA PRO A 637 19.47 -3.81 0.69
C PRO A 637 18.70 -4.24 -0.57
N GLN A 638 19.44 -4.75 -1.56
CA GLN A 638 18.88 -5.23 -2.82
C GLN A 638 19.51 -6.57 -3.20
N ILE A 639 18.66 -7.55 -3.53
CA ILE A 639 19.05 -8.85 -4.04
C ILE A 639 18.35 -9.03 -5.39
N ILE A 640 19.11 -9.33 -6.43
CA ILE A 640 18.60 -9.50 -7.79
C ILE A 640 18.99 -10.92 -8.23
N PRO A 641 18.03 -11.87 -8.31
CA PRO A 641 18.29 -13.18 -8.89
C PRO A 641 18.67 -13.03 -10.37
N ASP A 642 19.50 -13.94 -10.87
CA ASP A 642 19.74 -14.04 -12.30
C ASP A 642 18.52 -14.61 -13.03
N THR A 643 18.37 -14.24 -14.30
CA THR A 643 17.22 -14.63 -15.12
C THR A 643 17.36 -16.03 -15.72
N ASP A 644 18.58 -16.56 -15.82
CA ASP A 644 18.91 -17.84 -16.45
C ASP A 644 19.31 -18.92 -15.42
N ASP A 645 19.86 -18.55 -14.27
CA ASP A 645 20.36 -19.48 -13.25
C ASP A 645 19.91 -19.11 -11.82
N LEU A 646 19.24 -20.04 -11.15
CA LEU A 646 18.69 -19.86 -9.79
C LEU A 646 19.76 -19.73 -8.69
N ASP A 647 20.98 -20.22 -8.95
CA ASP A 647 22.10 -20.15 -8.00
C ASP A 647 23.09 -19.02 -8.34
N LEU A 648 22.73 -18.16 -9.30
CA LEU A 648 23.45 -16.96 -9.68
C LEU A 648 22.64 -15.72 -9.26
N TYR A 649 23.29 -14.75 -8.63
CA TYR A 649 22.61 -13.53 -8.17
C TYR A 649 23.54 -12.34 -8.02
N GLU A 650 22.95 -11.15 -8.04
CA GLU A 650 23.60 -9.91 -7.65
C GLU A 650 23.11 -9.48 -6.27
N GLN A 651 24.03 -9.05 -5.42
CA GLN A 651 23.72 -8.47 -4.11
C GLN A 651 24.31 -7.06 -4.01
N GLY A 652 23.54 -6.15 -3.45
CA GLY A 652 23.91 -4.75 -3.36
C GLY A 652 23.10 -3.98 -2.33
N ILE A 653 23.34 -2.69 -2.30
CA ILE A 653 22.41 -1.71 -1.75
C ILE A 653 21.96 -0.81 -2.89
N ILE A 654 20.72 -0.34 -2.83
CA ILE A 654 20.22 0.72 -3.69
C ILE A 654 20.11 2.00 -2.87
N LEU A 655 20.73 3.05 -3.40
CA LEU A 655 20.56 4.42 -2.96
C LEU A 655 19.47 5.03 -3.83
N SER A 656 18.47 5.68 -3.22
CA SER A 656 17.41 6.37 -3.95
C SER A 656 17.20 7.75 -3.37
N SER A 657 17.15 8.76 -4.22
CA SER A 657 16.76 10.11 -3.81
C SER A 657 15.88 10.81 -4.83
N SER A 658 15.12 11.81 -4.35
CA SER A 658 14.36 12.70 -5.23
C SER A 658 14.30 14.12 -4.69
N CYS A 659 14.32 15.10 -5.59
CA CYS A 659 14.25 16.51 -5.28
C CYS A 659 13.56 17.31 -6.38
N LEU A 660 13.21 18.56 -6.09
CA LEU A 660 12.81 19.52 -7.11
C LEU A 660 14.02 19.91 -7.95
N GLU A 661 13.82 20.20 -9.24
CA GLU A 661 14.89 20.56 -10.18
C GLU A 661 15.85 21.65 -9.67
N ARG A 662 15.35 22.60 -8.87
CA ARG A 662 16.14 23.70 -8.29
C ARG A 662 17.08 23.29 -7.14
N ASN A 663 16.82 22.17 -6.47
CA ASN A 663 17.61 21.66 -5.33
C ASN A 663 18.55 20.52 -5.74
N LEU A 664 18.72 20.31 -7.05
CA LEU A 664 19.54 19.23 -7.58
C LEU A 664 21.00 19.27 -7.08
N PRO A 665 21.67 20.43 -7.02
CA PRO A 665 23.02 20.53 -6.46
C PRO A 665 23.07 20.14 -4.98
N ASP A 666 22.10 20.59 -4.17
CA ASP A 666 22.01 20.30 -2.74
C ASP A 666 21.84 18.80 -2.48
N MET A 667 21.03 18.12 -3.29
CA MET A 667 20.83 16.67 -3.21
C MET A 667 22.15 15.90 -3.40
N PHE A 668 22.97 16.30 -4.38
CA PHE A 668 24.25 15.64 -4.64
C PHE A 668 25.36 16.05 -3.67
N GLN A 669 25.29 17.26 -3.11
CA GLN A 669 26.15 17.64 -2.00
C GLN A 669 25.91 16.74 -0.79
N LEU A 670 24.64 16.49 -0.44
CA LEU A 670 24.27 15.59 0.66
C LEU A 670 24.73 14.15 0.42
N TRP A 671 24.57 13.62 -0.80
CA TRP A 671 25.16 12.32 -1.13
C TRP A 671 26.68 12.32 -1.03
N SER A 672 27.35 13.40 -1.46
CA SER A 672 28.81 13.53 -1.33
C SER A 672 29.24 13.45 0.14
N ASP A 673 28.52 14.15 1.03
CA ASP A 673 28.79 14.18 2.47
C ASP A 673 28.58 12.80 3.10
N ILE A 674 27.52 12.09 2.72
CA ILE A 674 27.25 10.72 3.20
C ILE A 674 28.33 9.73 2.77
N PHE A 675 28.81 9.82 1.53
CA PHE A 675 29.88 8.96 1.05
C PHE A 675 31.21 9.26 1.75
N ASN A 676 31.53 10.54 1.91
CA ASN A 676 32.84 10.96 2.40
C ASN A 676 32.94 10.89 3.93
N SER A 677 31.95 11.42 4.64
CA SER A 677 32.02 11.70 6.08
C SER A 677 30.72 11.36 6.83
N PRO A 678 30.21 10.11 6.77
CA PRO A 678 29.07 9.72 7.57
C PRO A 678 29.46 9.71 9.05
N ARG A 679 28.60 10.28 9.90
CA ARG A 679 28.80 10.27 11.36
C ARG A 679 28.39 8.91 11.92
N PHE A 680 29.36 8.17 12.46
CA PHE A 680 29.17 6.87 13.12
C PHE A 680 29.78 6.86 14.53
N ASP A 681 29.85 8.03 15.15
CA ASP A 681 30.43 8.29 16.46
C ASP A 681 29.36 8.56 17.53
N ASP A 682 28.10 8.73 17.13
CA ASP A 682 26.97 8.99 18.02
C ASP A 682 26.26 7.70 18.45
N GLU A 683 26.69 7.15 19.59
CA GLU A 683 26.11 5.92 20.15
C GLU A 683 24.66 6.11 20.61
N GLN A 684 24.32 7.27 21.18
CA GLN A 684 22.97 7.56 21.67
C GLN A 684 21.97 7.62 20.50
N ARG A 685 22.33 8.32 19.42
CA ARG A 685 21.53 8.35 18.20
C ARG A 685 21.35 6.96 17.59
N LEU A 686 22.40 6.15 17.56
CA LEU A 686 22.30 4.77 17.09
C LEU A 686 21.33 3.96 17.95
N ARG A 687 21.37 4.10 19.27
CA ARG A 687 20.46 3.41 20.19
C ARG A 687 19.00 3.73 19.91
N VAL A 688 18.66 5.01 19.81
CA VAL A 688 17.30 5.46 19.46
C VAL A 688 16.83 4.82 18.15
N LEU A 689 17.64 4.89 17.08
CA LEU A 689 17.28 4.32 15.78
C LEU A 689 17.11 2.79 15.82
N VAL A 690 17.97 2.09 16.55
CA VAL A 690 17.87 0.64 16.73
C VAL A 690 16.58 0.27 17.46
N MET A 691 16.23 0.98 18.54
CA MET A 691 15.01 0.72 19.31
C MET A 691 13.76 0.94 18.46
N MET A 692 13.68 2.06 17.75
CA MET A 692 12.58 2.36 16.82
C MET A 692 12.46 1.27 15.75
N SER A 693 13.55 0.96 15.03
CA SER A 693 13.51 -0.07 13.98
C SER A 693 13.20 -1.47 14.51
N ALA A 694 13.63 -1.83 15.73
CA ALA A 694 13.26 -3.11 16.34
C ALA A 694 11.77 -3.16 16.70
N GLN A 695 11.21 -2.05 17.20
CA GLN A 695 9.78 -1.93 17.50
C GLN A 695 8.92 -2.02 16.22
N GLU A 696 9.27 -1.25 15.18
CA GLU A 696 8.59 -1.28 13.87
C GLU A 696 8.58 -2.69 13.27
N LEU A 697 9.72 -3.38 13.32
CA LEU A 697 9.85 -4.76 12.83
C LEU A 697 9.00 -5.74 13.64
N SER A 698 8.85 -5.55 14.97
CA SER A 698 7.99 -6.41 15.81
C SER A 698 6.52 -6.21 15.45
N ASN A 699 6.07 -4.95 15.39
CA ASN A 699 4.69 -4.59 15.13
C ASN A 699 4.25 -5.09 13.73
N GLY A 700 5.13 -4.99 12.73
CA GLY A 700 4.88 -5.41 11.35
C GLY A 700 4.67 -6.91 11.11
N ILE A 701 4.97 -7.78 12.08
CA ILE A 701 4.84 -9.25 11.93
C ILE A 701 3.38 -9.66 11.78
N SER A 702 2.49 -9.08 12.59
CA SER A 702 1.05 -9.39 12.55
C SER A 702 0.44 -8.99 11.20
N TYR A 703 0.85 -7.84 10.67
CA TYR A 703 0.38 -7.31 9.39
C TYR A 703 0.95 -8.09 8.20
N SER A 704 2.24 -8.47 8.23
CA SER A 704 2.95 -9.10 7.11
C SER A 704 3.31 -10.58 7.33
N GLY A 705 2.59 -11.28 8.20
CA GLY A 705 2.95 -12.64 8.64
C GLY A 705 3.14 -13.64 7.50
N HIS A 706 2.31 -13.57 6.45
CA HIS A 706 2.43 -14.40 5.25
C HIS A 706 3.73 -14.15 4.47
N MET A 707 4.24 -12.92 4.44
CA MET A 707 5.52 -12.58 3.79
C MET A 707 6.71 -13.15 4.57
N TYR A 708 6.66 -13.10 5.91
CA TYR A 708 7.65 -13.77 6.78
C TYR A 708 7.61 -15.29 6.61
N ALA A 709 6.42 -15.89 6.55
CA ALA A 709 6.24 -17.32 6.32
C ALA A 709 6.82 -17.74 4.95
N MET A 710 6.52 -17.01 3.87
CA MET A 710 7.07 -17.26 2.54
C MET A 710 8.60 -17.12 2.51
N THR A 711 9.14 -16.07 3.11
CA THR A 711 10.60 -15.84 3.17
C THR A 711 11.29 -16.99 3.90
N ARG A 712 10.75 -17.42 5.04
CA ARG A 712 11.30 -18.54 5.80
C ARG A 712 11.20 -19.86 5.05
N ALA A 713 10.06 -20.13 4.39
CA ALA A 713 9.85 -21.34 3.61
C ALA A 713 10.79 -21.42 2.39
N ALA A 714 11.12 -20.27 1.80
CA ALA A 714 12.02 -20.16 0.65
C ALA A 714 13.50 -20.30 1.02
N ARG A 715 13.90 -19.95 2.26
CA ARG A 715 15.28 -19.80 2.71
C ARG A 715 16.23 -20.93 2.23
N SER A 716 15.83 -22.18 2.38
CA SER A 716 16.69 -23.34 2.08
C SER A 716 16.62 -23.81 0.61
N LEU A 717 15.96 -23.03 -0.26
CA LEU A 717 15.70 -23.41 -1.65
C LEU A 717 16.62 -22.71 -2.64
N THR A 718 17.08 -21.48 -2.39
CA THR A 718 18.05 -20.77 -3.24
C THR A 718 19.02 -19.94 -2.39
N PRO A 719 20.23 -19.63 -2.90
CA PRO A 719 21.14 -18.70 -2.23
C PRO A 719 20.51 -17.31 -2.00
N THR A 720 19.71 -16.84 -2.96
CA THR A 720 19.01 -15.56 -2.87
C THR A 720 18.00 -15.53 -1.73
N ALA A 721 17.28 -16.64 -1.49
CA ALA A 721 16.30 -16.72 -0.43
C ALA A 721 16.93 -16.81 0.96
N ASP A 722 18.09 -17.48 1.12
CA ASP A 722 18.83 -17.47 2.38
C ASP A 722 19.29 -16.06 2.75
N LEU A 723 19.80 -15.30 1.76
CA LEU A 723 20.19 -13.92 1.97
C LEU A 723 18.97 -12.99 2.22
N GLN A 724 17.84 -13.25 1.57
CA GLN A 724 16.59 -12.49 1.80
C GLN A 724 16.07 -12.69 3.23
N GLU A 725 16.14 -13.91 3.77
CA GLU A 725 15.82 -14.21 5.18
C GLU A 725 16.74 -13.43 6.13
N ALA A 726 18.03 -13.35 5.82
CA ALA A 726 18.97 -12.56 6.62
C ALA A 726 18.70 -11.05 6.54
N PHE A 727 18.21 -10.52 5.41
CA PHE A 727 17.99 -9.08 5.24
C PHE A 727 16.62 -8.59 5.69
N SER A 728 15.59 -9.44 5.64
CA SER A 728 14.18 -9.02 5.85
C SER A 728 13.30 -10.08 6.51
N GLY A 729 13.82 -11.27 6.79
CA GLY A 729 13.08 -12.35 7.41
C GLY A 729 13.03 -12.27 8.94
N MET A 730 12.54 -13.34 9.56
CA MET A 730 12.47 -13.46 11.03
C MET A 730 13.85 -13.48 11.68
N ASP A 731 14.90 -13.89 10.97
CA ASP A 731 16.28 -13.81 11.45
C ASP A 731 16.73 -12.36 11.64
N GLN A 732 16.30 -11.45 10.75
CA GLN A 732 16.58 -10.01 10.89
C GLN A 732 15.81 -9.39 12.05
N VAL A 733 14.53 -9.74 12.23
CA VAL A 733 13.72 -9.30 13.39
C VAL A 733 14.40 -9.69 14.71
N LYS A 734 14.75 -10.98 14.84
CA LYS A 734 15.46 -11.49 16.04
C LYS A 734 16.82 -10.84 16.24
N PHE A 735 17.51 -10.53 15.14
CA PHE A 735 18.80 -9.84 15.20
C PHE A 735 18.66 -8.41 15.71
N MET A 736 17.71 -7.64 15.18
CA MET A 736 17.44 -6.26 15.62
C MET A 736 16.99 -6.22 17.08
N LYS A 737 16.11 -7.14 17.50
CA LYS A 737 15.73 -7.29 18.91
C LYS A 737 16.96 -7.51 19.81
N ARG A 738 17.84 -8.46 19.45
CA ARG A 738 19.07 -8.71 20.23
C ARG A 738 19.99 -7.49 20.31
N ILE A 739 20.06 -6.65 19.27
CA ILE A 739 20.84 -5.42 19.31
C ILE A 739 20.18 -4.40 20.23
N ALA A 740 18.84 -4.25 20.16
CA ALA A 740 18.10 -3.34 21.03
C ALA A 740 18.25 -3.68 22.52
N GLU A 741 18.38 -4.96 22.86
CA GLU A 741 18.62 -5.45 24.24
C GLU A 741 20.07 -5.22 24.74
N MET A 742 21.01 -4.79 23.89
CA MET A 742 22.40 -4.58 24.29
C MET A 742 22.56 -3.30 25.12
N THR A 743 23.17 -3.42 26.29
CA THR A 743 23.50 -2.27 27.15
C THR A 743 24.63 -1.39 26.59
N ASP A 744 25.49 -1.95 25.73
CA ASP A 744 26.62 -1.28 25.07
C ASP A 744 26.60 -1.59 23.57
N LEU A 745 26.43 -0.54 22.75
CA LEU A 745 26.39 -0.64 21.29
C LEU A 745 27.75 -0.37 20.65
N THR A 746 28.80 -0.10 21.43
CA THR A 746 30.16 0.18 20.93
C THR A 746 30.65 -0.90 19.96
N SER A 747 30.34 -2.17 20.23
CA SER A 747 30.73 -3.29 19.37
C SER A 747 30.06 -3.27 17.99
N VAL A 748 28.82 -2.80 17.93
CA VAL A 748 28.01 -2.62 16.72
C VAL A 748 28.47 -1.37 15.97
N LEU A 749 28.64 -0.26 16.70
CA LEU A 749 29.12 1.02 16.18
C LEU A 749 30.48 0.85 15.46
N ARG A 750 31.41 0.07 16.03
CA ARG A 750 32.72 -0.25 15.41
C ARG A 750 32.62 -1.02 14.08
N LYS A 751 31.50 -1.70 13.81
CA LYS A 751 31.27 -2.41 12.53
C LYS A 751 30.81 -1.45 11.43
N LEU A 752 30.11 -0.37 11.73
CA LEU A 752 29.56 0.55 10.71
C LEU A 752 30.66 1.17 9.81
N PRO A 753 31.79 1.68 10.33
CA PRO A 753 32.89 2.17 9.49
C PRO A 753 33.55 1.08 8.65
N ARG A 754 33.55 -0.18 9.12
CA ARG A 754 34.05 -1.31 8.33
C ARG A 754 33.13 -1.55 7.14
N ILE A 755 31.83 -1.60 7.38
CA ILE A 755 30.81 -1.82 6.34
C ILE A 755 30.86 -0.67 5.31
N LYS A 756 30.88 0.59 5.75
CA LYS A 756 30.99 1.79 4.90
C LYS A 756 32.08 1.67 3.82
N ARG A 757 33.27 1.17 4.18
CA ARG A 757 34.42 1.02 3.28
C ARG A 757 34.17 0.08 2.09
N HIS A 758 33.17 -0.79 2.19
CA HIS A 758 32.75 -1.71 1.14
C HIS A 758 31.52 -1.20 0.39
N LEU A 759 30.55 -0.62 1.11
CA LEU A 759 29.28 -0.14 0.55
C LEU A 759 29.46 1.15 -0.28
N LEU A 760 30.07 2.19 0.29
CA LEU A 760 30.17 3.52 -0.32
C LEU A 760 31.43 3.64 -1.19
N ASN A 761 31.54 2.74 -2.17
CA ASN A 761 32.69 2.65 -3.07
C ASN A 761 32.22 2.80 -4.53
N PRO A 762 32.63 3.86 -5.24
CA PRO A 762 32.21 4.09 -6.62
C PRO A 762 32.75 3.06 -7.62
N GLU A 763 33.72 2.22 -7.25
CA GLU A 763 34.37 1.25 -8.14
C GLU A 763 33.40 0.24 -8.76
N ASN A 764 32.38 -0.22 -8.01
CA ASN A 764 31.38 -1.18 -8.50
C ASN A 764 29.97 -0.59 -8.40
N MET A 765 29.85 0.70 -8.71
CA MET A 765 28.59 1.43 -8.69
C MET A 765 28.03 1.59 -10.11
N ARG A 766 26.71 1.65 -10.23
CA ARG A 766 26.00 2.12 -11.43
C ARG A 766 24.87 3.04 -11.03
N CYS A 767 24.57 4.04 -11.85
CA CYS A 767 23.57 5.06 -11.53
C CYS A 767 22.45 5.12 -12.57
N ALA A 768 21.30 5.64 -12.16
CA ALA A 768 20.23 6.08 -13.06
C ALA A 768 19.69 7.45 -12.64
N VAL A 769 19.26 8.23 -13.63
CA VAL A 769 18.63 9.53 -13.47
C VAL A 769 17.36 9.59 -14.31
N ASN A 770 16.26 9.95 -13.66
CA ASN A 770 14.99 10.27 -14.32
C ASN A 770 14.67 11.75 -14.09
N ALA A 771 14.49 12.50 -15.17
CA ALA A 771 14.22 13.93 -15.13
C ALA A 771 13.51 14.39 -16.40
N THR A 772 13.04 15.65 -16.41
CA THR A 772 12.53 16.28 -17.63
C THR A 772 13.63 16.42 -18.70
N PRO A 773 13.30 16.38 -20.00
CA PRO A 773 14.28 16.60 -21.07
C PRO A 773 15.07 17.91 -20.91
N GLN A 774 14.40 18.96 -20.41
CA GLN A 774 14.99 20.29 -20.23
C GLN A 774 16.06 20.30 -19.14
N LYS A 775 15.91 19.46 -18.09
CA LYS A 775 16.84 19.41 -16.95
C LYS A 775 17.93 18.35 -17.10
N MET A 776 17.78 17.40 -18.03
CA MET A 776 18.67 16.23 -18.14
C MET A 776 20.16 16.60 -18.28
N SER A 777 20.49 17.63 -19.07
CA SER A 777 21.88 18.06 -19.24
C SER A 777 22.51 18.61 -17.95
N GLU A 778 21.73 19.32 -17.13
CA GLU A 778 22.21 19.82 -15.84
C GLU A 778 22.36 18.67 -14.85
N ALA A 779 21.40 17.74 -14.82
CA ALA A 779 21.46 16.55 -13.99
C ALA A 779 22.69 15.68 -14.29
N ALA A 780 23.04 15.50 -15.57
CA ALA A 780 24.26 14.81 -15.97
C ALA A 780 25.53 15.49 -15.43
N GLY A 781 25.60 16.83 -15.50
CA GLY A 781 26.73 17.60 -14.97
C GLY A 781 26.85 17.52 -13.44
N GLU A 782 25.72 17.51 -12.73
CA GLU A 782 25.70 17.34 -11.27
C GLU A 782 26.10 15.92 -10.84
N VAL A 783 25.66 14.89 -11.58
CA VAL A 783 26.13 13.51 -11.34
C VAL A 783 27.64 13.40 -11.56
N GLU A 784 28.19 14.00 -12.62
CA GLU A 784 29.63 14.00 -12.85
C GLU A 784 30.42 14.65 -11.73
N ARG A 785 29.91 15.78 -11.20
CA ARG A 785 30.50 16.44 -10.02
C ARG A 785 30.44 15.55 -8.78
N PHE A 786 29.30 14.92 -8.51
CA PHE A 786 29.14 13.98 -7.41
C PHE A 786 30.15 12.82 -7.50
N ILE A 787 30.29 12.18 -8.67
CA ILE A 787 31.27 11.10 -8.84
C ILE A 787 32.70 11.60 -8.63
N GLY A 788 33.02 12.81 -9.09
CA GLY A 788 34.30 13.47 -8.82
C GLY A 788 34.56 13.68 -7.32
N ASN A 789 33.55 14.14 -6.57
CA ASN A 789 33.65 14.39 -5.13
C ASN A 789 33.89 13.12 -4.31
N ILE A 790 33.42 11.97 -4.77
CA ILE A 790 33.60 10.68 -4.08
C ILE A 790 34.76 9.85 -4.64
N ALA A 791 35.51 10.38 -5.61
CA ALA A 791 36.57 9.64 -6.30
C ALA A 791 37.66 9.11 -5.35
N ALA A 792 37.94 9.81 -4.25
CA ALA A 792 38.90 9.38 -3.23
C ALA A 792 38.49 8.06 -2.52
N ASN A 793 37.20 7.70 -2.54
CA ASN A 793 36.70 6.45 -1.99
C ASN A 793 36.92 5.26 -2.93
N ARG A 794 37.26 5.51 -4.21
CA ARG A 794 37.47 4.47 -5.21
C ARG A 794 38.64 3.57 -4.79
N LYS A 795 38.33 2.33 -4.45
CA LYS A 795 39.32 1.31 -4.11
C LYS A 795 38.93 -0.01 -4.74
N GLU A 796 39.85 -0.59 -5.50
CA GLU A 796 39.69 -1.95 -5.96
C GLU A 796 39.76 -2.90 -4.76
N ARG A 797 38.74 -3.74 -4.60
CA ARG A 797 38.64 -4.73 -3.53
C ARG A 797 38.31 -6.08 -4.15
N LYS A 798 39.03 -7.12 -3.71
CA LYS A 798 38.75 -8.48 -4.14
C LYS A 798 37.39 -8.93 -3.59
N PRO A 799 36.57 -9.63 -4.39
CA PRO A 799 35.38 -10.31 -3.89
C PRO A 799 35.74 -11.31 -2.78
N VAL A 800 34.84 -11.46 -1.79
CA VAL A 800 34.99 -12.43 -0.70
C VAL A 800 34.72 -13.85 -1.19
N ARG A 801 33.72 -14.00 -2.08
CA ARG A 801 33.41 -15.29 -2.67
C ARG A 801 34.30 -15.58 -3.88
N PRO A 802 34.75 -16.84 -4.05
CA PRO A 802 35.74 -17.20 -5.07
C PRO A 802 35.16 -17.20 -6.49
N THR A 803 33.85 -17.41 -6.64
CA THR A 803 33.18 -17.54 -7.94
C THR A 803 32.32 -16.31 -8.22
N VAL A 804 32.92 -15.30 -8.85
CA VAL A 804 32.21 -14.14 -9.40
C VAL A 804 32.15 -14.27 -10.91
N VAL A 805 30.96 -14.20 -11.47
CA VAL A 805 30.71 -14.21 -12.91
C VAL A 805 30.48 -12.79 -13.38
N GLU A 806 31.25 -12.35 -14.37
CA GLU A 806 30.98 -11.08 -15.05
C GLU A 806 30.00 -11.30 -16.20
N VAL A 807 28.80 -10.75 -16.06
CA VAL A 807 27.76 -10.79 -17.09
C VAL A 807 27.72 -9.45 -17.79
N ARG A 808 27.88 -9.43 -19.11
CA ARG A 808 27.76 -8.22 -19.94
C ARG A 808 26.34 -8.12 -20.51
N PRO A 809 25.74 -6.92 -20.59
CA PRO A 809 24.49 -6.71 -21.31
C PRO A 809 24.62 -7.15 -22.76
N LEU A 810 23.57 -7.77 -23.30
CA LEU A 810 23.55 -8.36 -24.65
C LEU A 810 23.12 -7.39 -25.76
N ASP A 811 22.97 -6.09 -25.51
CA ASP A 811 22.66 -5.12 -26.56
C ASP A 811 23.91 -4.80 -27.41
N PRO A 812 23.98 -5.23 -28.68
CA PRO A 812 25.13 -4.99 -29.54
C PRO A 812 25.20 -3.54 -30.07
N GLN A 813 24.13 -2.74 -29.94
CA GLN A 813 24.07 -1.35 -30.42
C GLN A 813 24.52 -0.32 -29.38
N ALA A 814 24.44 -0.67 -28.09
CA ALA A 814 25.05 0.11 -27.03
C ALA A 814 26.51 -0.31 -26.87
N GLY A 815 27.46 0.52 -27.29
CA GLY A 815 28.90 0.35 -27.03
C GLY A 815 29.28 0.47 -25.54
N SER A 816 28.48 -0.10 -24.64
CA SER A 816 28.55 0.02 -23.19
C SER A 816 29.59 -0.92 -22.59
N SER A 817 30.46 -0.36 -21.75
CA SER A 817 31.44 -1.07 -20.93
C SER A 817 30.87 -1.61 -19.61
N ALA A 818 29.56 -1.49 -19.36
CA ALA A 818 28.97 -1.83 -18.08
C ALA A 818 28.82 -3.36 -17.93
N SER A 819 29.69 -4.02 -17.15
CA SER A 819 29.53 -5.42 -16.75
C SER A 819 28.96 -5.52 -15.33
N ARG A 820 28.11 -6.53 -15.09
CA ARG A 820 27.61 -6.88 -13.75
C ARG A 820 28.47 -7.97 -13.15
N LYS A 821 28.69 -7.91 -11.83
CA LYS A 821 29.47 -8.90 -11.08
C LYS A 821 28.52 -9.72 -10.19
N LEU A 822 28.15 -10.91 -10.66
CA LEU A 822 27.22 -11.81 -9.95
C LEU A 822 27.99 -12.86 -9.15
N ILE A 823 27.38 -13.32 -8.06
CA ILE A 823 27.86 -14.43 -7.24
C ILE A 823 27.24 -15.71 -7.73
N SER A 824 28.07 -16.72 -7.99
CA SER A 824 27.62 -18.07 -8.35
C SER A 824 27.86 -19.04 -7.20
N GLU A 825 26.84 -19.82 -6.85
CA GLU A 825 26.92 -20.88 -5.84
C GLU A 825 26.58 -22.25 -6.46
N PRO A 826 27.42 -22.79 -7.37
CA PRO A 826 27.09 -23.98 -8.17
C PRO A 826 27.01 -25.28 -7.35
N HIS A 827 27.37 -25.23 -6.08
CA HIS A 827 27.30 -26.34 -5.14
C HIS A 827 26.19 -26.18 -4.09
N PHE A 828 25.34 -25.15 -4.25
CA PHE A 828 24.17 -25.00 -3.41
C PHE A 828 23.28 -26.24 -3.56
N LYS A 829 22.88 -26.82 -2.43
CA LYS A 829 21.99 -27.99 -2.41
C LYS A 829 20.69 -27.59 -1.73
N PRO A 830 19.59 -27.44 -2.46
CA PRO A 830 18.31 -27.15 -1.85
C PRO A 830 17.95 -28.27 -0.87
N CYS A 831 17.44 -27.92 0.30
CA CYS A 831 16.98 -28.88 1.29
C CYS A 831 15.60 -28.54 1.81
N GLN A 832 14.81 -29.57 2.11
CA GLN A 832 13.48 -29.39 2.66
C GLN A 832 13.58 -29.04 4.15
N MET A 833 12.90 -27.95 4.54
CA MET A 833 12.79 -27.52 5.91
C MET A 833 11.33 -27.27 6.27
N LYS A 834 10.98 -27.49 7.55
CA LYS A 834 9.65 -27.18 8.11
C LYS A 834 9.88 -26.37 9.37
N THR A 835 9.28 -25.19 9.44
CA THR A 835 9.44 -24.26 10.58
C THR A 835 8.07 -23.87 11.10
N TYR A 836 7.88 -23.93 12.41
CA TYR A 836 6.73 -23.36 13.09
C TYR A 836 7.22 -22.28 14.05
N PHE A 837 6.74 -21.05 13.89
CA PHE A 837 6.98 -19.97 14.83
C PHE A 837 5.82 -19.89 15.80
N GLN A 838 6.07 -20.23 17.06
CA GLN A 838 5.07 -20.08 18.11
C GLN A 838 4.98 -18.59 18.47
N LEU A 839 3.92 -17.93 17.99
CA LEU A 839 3.59 -16.54 18.27
C LEU A 839 2.17 -16.47 18.86
N PRO A 840 1.89 -15.53 19.77
CA PRO A 840 0.59 -15.41 20.44
C PRO A 840 -0.45 -14.74 19.53
N PHE A 841 -0.77 -15.37 18.40
CA PHE A 841 -1.76 -14.88 17.43
C PHE A 841 -3.02 -15.76 17.45
N ASN A 842 -4.18 -15.13 17.25
CA ASN A 842 -5.48 -15.80 17.13
C ASN A 842 -5.74 -16.41 15.74
N VAL A 843 -4.82 -16.19 14.79
CA VAL A 843 -4.86 -16.65 13.41
C VAL A 843 -3.46 -17.08 12.95
N ASN A 844 -3.40 -17.86 11.87
CA ASN A 844 -2.18 -18.41 11.31
C ASN A 844 -1.76 -17.71 10.01
N PHE A 845 -0.48 -17.86 9.69
CA PHE A 845 0.11 -17.49 8.40
C PHE A 845 0.88 -18.70 7.88
N VAL A 846 0.35 -19.36 6.85
CA VAL A 846 0.91 -20.62 6.34
C VAL A 846 1.56 -20.38 4.99
N SER A 847 2.71 -21.00 4.74
CA SER A 847 3.33 -20.98 3.41
C SER A 847 4.08 -22.28 3.12
N GLU A 848 4.07 -22.67 1.84
CA GLU A 848 4.89 -23.74 1.28
C GLU A 848 5.55 -23.21 0.00
N CYS A 849 6.87 -23.37 -0.11
CA CYS A 849 7.64 -22.90 -1.27
C CYS A 849 8.29 -24.08 -1.99
N VAL A 850 8.29 -24.02 -3.31
CA VAL A 850 8.86 -25.03 -4.21
C VAL A 850 9.89 -24.34 -5.11
N ARG A 851 11.09 -24.91 -5.20
CA ARG A 851 12.10 -24.48 -6.17
C ARG A 851 11.67 -24.95 -7.56
N ALA A 852 11.37 -24.02 -8.46
CA ALA A 852 10.88 -24.30 -9.80
C ALA A 852 11.97 -23.99 -10.85
N VAL A 853 11.74 -23.02 -11.75
CA VAL A 853 12.63 -22.67 -12.87
C VAL A 853 12.89 -21.16 -12.94
N PRO A 854 14.04 -20.71 -13.48
CA PRO A 854 14.37 -19.30 -13.62
C PRO A 854 13.54 -18.61 -14.73
N PHE A 855 13.60 -17.28 -14.79
CA PHE A 855 12.71 -16.45 -15.62
C PHE A 855 12.74 -16.80 -17.12
N THR A 856 13.91 -17.05 -17.71
CA THR A 856 14.06 -17.34 -19.15
C THR A 856 13.72 -18.78 -19.53
N HIS A 857 13.52 -19.65 -18.53
CA HIS A 857 13.11 -21.03 -18.80
C HIS A 857 11.70 -21.04 -19.41
N ALA A 858 11.48 -21.87 -20.44
CA ALA A 858 10.21 -21.91 -21.16
C ALA A 858 8.99 -22.19 -20.26
N ASP A 859 9.17 -22.96 -19.18
CA ASP A 859 8.11 -23.30 -18.24
C ASP A 859 7.76 -22.18 -17.24
N TYR A 860 8.57 -21.11 -17.13
CA TYR A 860 8.33 -20.02 -16.17
C TYR A 860 6.99 -19.33 -16.41
N ALA A 861 6.70 -19.02 -17.68
CA ALA A 861 5.44 -18.40 -18.08
C ALA A 861 4.24 -19.30 -17.74
N SER A 862 4.35 -20.60 -18.04
CA SER A 862 3.32 -21.60 -17.71
C SER A 862 3.04 -21.66 -16.21
N LEU A 863 4.09 -21.60 -15.37
CA LEU A 863 3.95 -21.58 -13.91
C LEU A 863 3.34 -20.28 -13.38
N CYS A 864 3.60 -19.13 -14.01
CA CYS A 864 2.93 -17.87 -13.67
C CYS A 864 1.42 -17.95 -13.90
N ILE A 865 1.02 -18.45 -15.08
CA ILE A 865 -0.38 -18.68 -15.42
C ILE A 865 -1.01 -19.71 -14.47
N LEU A 866 -0.30 -20.81 -14.20
CA LEU A 866 -0.76 -21.86 -13.30
C LEU A 866 -0.99 -21.34 -11.88
N ALA A 867 -0.06 -20.56 -11.32
CA ALA A 867 -0.19 -19.99 -9.98
C ALA A 867 -1.45 -19.14 -9.86
N ARG A 868 -1.73 -18.29 -10.87
CA ARG A 868 -2.92 -17.45 -10.86
C ARG A 868 -4.20 -18.25 -11.05
N MET A 869 -4.20 -19.22 -11.97
CA MET A 869 -5.34 -20.10 -12.22
C MET A 869 -5.67 -20.95 -10.98
N MET A 870 -4.67 -21.55 -10.32
CA MET A 870 -4.85 -22.29 -9.07
C MET A 870 -5.40 -21.40 -7.96
N THR A 871 -4.94 -20.16 -7.87
CA THR A 871 -5.47 -19.18 -6.92
C THR A 871 -6.96 -18.95 -7.15
N ALA A 872 -7.34 -18.61 -8.38
CA ALA A 872 -8.71 -18.25 -8.72
C ALA A 872 -9.69 -19.44 -8.71
N LYS A 873 -9.26 -20.64 -9.13
CA LYS A 873 -10.15 -21.79 -9.37
C LYS A 873 -10.20 -22.81 -8.24
N PHE A 874 -9.21 -22.81 -7.35
CA PHE A 874 -9.11 -23.83 -6.30
C PHE A 874 -8.80 -23.23 -4.93
N LEU A 875 -7.65 -22.56 -4.77
CA LEU A 875 -7.14 -22.16 -3.45
C LEU A 875 -8.03 -21.11 -2.77
N HIS A 876 -8.59 -20.15 -3.53
CA HIS A 876 -9.52 -19.15 -2.97
C HIS A 876 -10.76 -19.81 -2.37
N GLY A 877 -11.41 -20.73 -3.11
CA GLY A 877 -12.59 -21.45 -2.64
C GLY A 877 -12.30 -22.34 -1.43
N GLU A 878 -11.19 -23.07 -1.43
CA GLU A 878 -10.85 -23.98 -0.32
C GLU A 878 -10.37 -23.24 0.94
N ILE A 879 -9.50 -22.23 0.80
CA ILE A 879 -8.84 -21.59 1.94
C ILE A 879 -9.67 -20.42 2.50
N ARG A 880 -10.26 -19.59 1.63
CA ARG A 880 -11.05 -18.42 2.04
C ARG A 880 -12.53 -18.73 2.20
N GLU A 881 -13.21 -19.19 1.15
CA GLU A 881 -14.67 -19.36 1.19
C GLU A 881 -15.10 -20.47 2.17
N LYS A 882 -14.46 -21.66 2.06
CA LYS A 882 -14.73 -22.81 2.94
C LYS A 882 -13.98 -22.70 4.27
N GLY A 883 -12.67 -22.40 4.18
CA GLY A 883 -11.77 -22.35 5.34
C GLY A 883 -11.95 -21.12 6.24
N GLY A 884 -12.49 -20.03 5.71
CA GLY A 884 -12.72 -18.78 6.44
C GLY A 884 -11.47 -17.91 6.61
N ALA A 885 -10.35 -18.19 5.93
CA ALA A 885 -9.18 -17.32 5.95
C ALA A 885 -9.46 -16.01 5.18
N TYR A 886 -8.76 -14.91 5.53
CA TYR A 886 -8.90 -13.65 4.78
C TYR A 886 -8.33 -13.74 3.36
N GLY A 887 -7.21 -14.45 3.20
CA GLY A 887 -6.55 -14.61 1.91
C GLY A 887 -5.85 -15.95 1.78
N GLY A 888 -5.82 -16.48 0.55
CA GLY A 888 -5.13 -17.73 0.22
C GLY A 888 -4.86 -17.81 -1.27
N GLY A 889 -3.68 -18.31 -1.66
CA GLY A 889 -3.31 -18.38 -3.07
C GLY A 889 -1.92 -18.93 -3.32
N ALA A 890 -1.50 -18.80 -4.57
CA ALA A 890 -0.19 -19.18 -5.06
C ALA A 890 0.40 -18.05 -5.92
N ARG A 891 1.73 -17.95 -5.96
CA ARG A 891 2.46 -17.02 -6.84
C ARG A 891 3.77 -17.62 -7.34
N MET A 892 4.16 -17.25 -8.54
CA MET A 892 5.50 -17.50 -9.08
C MET A 892 6.36 -16.25 -8.86
N GLY A 893 7.42 -16.37 -8.06
CA GLY A 893 8.33 -15.26 -7.77
C GLY A 893 9.36 -15.03 -8.88
N GLY A 894 9.93 -13.82 -8.95
CA GLY A 894 10.99 -13.48 -9.91
C GLY A 894 12.26 -14.32 -9.78
N GLY A 895 12.54 -14.86 -8.60
CA GLY A 895 13.67 -15.77 -8.35
C GLY A 895 13.38 -17.24 -8.63
N GLY A 896 12.34 -17.57 -9.41
CA GLY A 896 12.03 -18.95 -9.79
C GLY A 896 11.49 -19.85 -8.69
N LEU A 897 10.90 -19.26 -7.64
CA LEU A 897 10.25 -19.97 -6.54
C LEU A 897 8.74 -19.90 -6.69
N PHE A 898 8.08 -21.05 -6.63
CA PHE A 898 6.62 -21.16 -6.59
C PHE A 898 6.17 -21.21 -5.13
N SER A 899 5.39 -20.23 -4.68
CA SER A 899 4.99 -20.08 -3.28
C SER A 899 3.48 -20.17 -3.12
N PHE A 900 3.03 -21.07 -2.26
CA PHE A 900 1.69 -21.09 -1.70
C PHE A 900 1.65 -20.26 -0.41
N TYR A 901 0.53 -19.62 -0.13
CA TYR A 901 0.35 -18.85 1.10
C TYR A 901 -1.11 -18.81 1.55
N SER A 902 -1.31 -18.59 2.86
CA SER A 902 -2.55 -18.13 3.47
C SER A 902 -2.28 -16.98 4.44
N TYR A 903 -3.31 -16.17 4.69
CA TYR A 903 -3.23 -14.95 5.49
C TYR A 903 -4.45 -14.79 6.38
N ARG A 904 -4.20 -14.54 7.69
CA ARG A 904 -5.21 -14.51 8.76
C ARG A 904 -6.09 -15.75 8.71
N ASP A 905 -5.43 -16.91 8.73
CA ASP A 905 -6.05 -18.22 8.51
C ASP A 905 -6.42 -18.88 9.84
N PRO A 906 -7.70 -19.23 10.10
CA PRO A 906 -8.06 -19.97 11.31
C PRO A 906 -7.46 -21.39 11.33
N ASN A 907 -7.03 -21.91 10.17
CA ASN A 907 -6.50 -23.25 10.00
C ASN A 907 -4.98 -23.27 9.77
N SER A 908 -4.37 -24.45 9.91
CA SER A 908 -2.95 -24.68 9.62
C SER A 908 -2.72 -25.93 8.78
N THR A 909 -2.97 -27.13 9.34
CA THR A 909 -2.77 -28.42 8.67
C THR A 909 -3.75 -28.66 7.53
N GLN A 910 -4.98 -28.16 7.65
CA GLN A 910 -5.98 -28.21 6.58
C GLN A 910 -5.53 -27.38 5.38
N THR A 911 -4.96 -26.20 5.61
CA THR A 911 -4.41 -25.32 4.56
C THR A 911 -3.25 -25.98 3.80
N LEU A 912 -2.33 -26.65 4.50
CA LEU A 912 -1.28 -27.44 3.85
C LEU A 912 -1.86 -28.60 3.01
N SER A 913 -2.99 -29.17 3.43
CA SER A 913 -3.70 -30.18 2.65
C SER A 913 -4.36 -29.58 1.41
N ALA A 914 -4.92 -28.37 1.52
CA ALA A 914 -5.45 -27.62 0.39
C ALA A 914 -4.37 -27.25 -0.63
N PHE A 915 -3.14 -26.90 -0.21
CA PHE A 915 -2.01 -26.69 -1.13
C PHE A 915 -1.73 -27.93 -1.99
N ARG A 916 -1.64 -29.10 -1.35
CA ARG A 916 -1.47 -30.38 -2.06
C ARG A 916 -2.67 -30.71 -2.96
N GLY A 917 -3.88 -30.47 -2.47
CA GLY A 917 -5.11 -30.63 -3.25
C GLY A 917 -5.12 -29.76 -4.51
N GLY A 918 -4.59 -28.53 -4.43
CA GLY A 918 -4.44 -27.65 -5.58
C GLY A 918 -3.49 -28.22 -6.63
N VAL A 919 -2.37 -28.83 -6.21
CA VAL A 919 -1.44 -29.50 -7.13
C VAL A 919 -2.11 -30.69 -7.81
N GLU A 920 -2.83 -31.52 -7.07
CA GLU A 920 -3.56 -32.66 -7.65
C GLU A 920 -4.69 -32.20 -8.59
N TRP A 921 -5.39 -31.12 -8.26
CA TRP A 921 -6.37 -30.49 -9.15
C TRP A 921 -5.74 -30.03 -10.46
N ALA A 922 -4.58 -29.37 -10.38
CA ALA A 922 -3.83 -28.92 -11.55
C ALA A 922 -3.42 -30.12 -12.42
N ARG A 923 -2.83 -31.16 -11.81
CA ARG A 923 -2.41 -32.40 -12.50
C ARG A 923 -3.58 -33.13 -13.16
N ALA A 924 -4.77 -33.06 -12.58
CA ALA A 924 -5.97 -33.67 -13.15
C ALA A 924 -6.49 -32.95 -14.42
N GLY A 925 -5.99 -31.74 -14.74
CA GLY A 925 -6.36 -31.01 -15.95
C GLY A 925 -7.83 -30.59 -16.00
N LYS A 926 -8.51 -30.49 -14.85
CA LYS A 926 -9.94 -30.18 -14.75
C LYS A 926 -10.21 -28.67 -14.79
N PHE A 927 -9.69 -28.00 -15.81
CA PHE A 927 -9.91 -26.59 -16.10
C PHE A 927 -10.20 -26.39 -17.59
N THR A 928 -10.88 -25.29 -17.91
CA THR A 928 -11.31 -24.96 -19.27
C THR A 928 -10.34 -24.00 -19.94
N GLN A 929 -10.44 -23.84 -21.27
CA GLN A 929 -9.68 -22.80 -21.98
C GLN A 929 -10.02 -21.40 -21.47
N GLN A 930 -11.26 -21.15 -21.05
CA GLN A 930 -11.69 -19.89 -20.48
C GLN A 930 -10.94 -19.58 -19.18
N ASP A 931 -10.70 -20.59 -18.33
CA ASP A 931 -9.93 -20.42 -17.08
C ASP A 931 -8.47 -20.02 -17.35
N ILE A 932 -7.88 -20.55 -18.43
CA ILE A 932 -6.54 -20.16 -18.89
C ILE A 932 -6.54 -18.72 -19.40
N ASP A 933 -7.52 -18.35 -20.22
CA ASP A 933 -7.62 -17.01 -20.79
C ASP A 933 -7.84 -15.95 -19.69
N GLU A 934 -8.61 -16.27 -18.66
CA GLU A 934 -8.80 -15.44 -17.46
C GLU A 934 -7.52 -15.32 -16.62
N ALA A 935 -6.80 -16.42 -16.44
CA ALA A 935 -5.50 -16.39 -15.75
C ALA A 935 -4.48 -15.52 -16.52
N LYS A 936 -4.50 -15.55 -17.85
CA LYS A 936 -3.68 -14.65 -18.69
C LYS A 936 -4.03 -13.20 -18.44
N LEU A 937 -5.31 -12.81 -18.52
CA LEU A 937 -5.75 -11.44 -18.25
C LEU A 937 -5.26 -10.95 -16.89
N SER A 938 -5.41 -11.77 -15.85
CA SER A 938 -4.97 -11.39 -14.51
C SER A 938 -3.44 -11.25 -14.40
N VAL A 939 -2.66 -12.14 -15.03
CA VAL A 939 -1.19 -11.98 -15.07
C VAL A 939 -0.80 -10.71 -15.82
N PHE A 940 -1.44 -10.43 -16.96
CA PHE A 940 -1.21 -9.22 -17.75
C PHE A 940 -1.60 -7.93 -17.02
N SER A 941 -2.68 -7.94 -16.23
CA SER A 941 -3.05 -6.80 -15.39
C SER A 941 -1.95 -6.39 -14.41
N ALA A 942 -1.15 -7.35 -13.93
CA ALA A 942 -0.05 -7.09 -13.01
C ALA A 942 1.24 -6.68 -13.73
N VAL A 943 1.59 -7.32 -14.86
CA VAL A 943 2.84 -7.02 -15.58
C VAL A 943 2.76 -5.76 -16.44
N ASP A 944 1.56 -5.41 -16.94
CA ASP A 944 1.31 -4.20 -17.73
C ASP A 944 0.77 -3.05 -16.87
N ALA A 945 0.87 -3.17 -15.54
CA ALA A 945 0.53 -2.11 -14.62
C ALA A 945 1.32 -0.82 -14.96
N PRO A 946 0.73 0.37 -14.78
CA PRO A 946 1.37 1.62 -15.15
C PRO A 946 2.66 1.81 -14.36
N VAL A 947 3.71 2.30 -15.02
CA VAL A 947 5.02 2.59 -14.43
C VAL A 947 5.18 4.09 -14.30
N ALA A 948 5.47 4.59 -13.09
CA ALA A 948 5.62 6.02 -12.83
C ALA A 948 6.80 6.60 -13.63
N PRO A 949 6.77 7.91 -13.95
CA PRO A 949 7.92 8.62 -14.53
C PRO A 949 9.24 8.42 -13.76
N SER A 950 9.17 8.26 -12.43
CA SER A 950 10.32 7.96 -11.55
C SER A 950 10.93 6.58 -11.76
N ASP A 951 10.14 5.62 -12.23
CA ASP A 951 10.48 4.20 -12.29
C ASP A 951 10.69 3.70 -13.72
N LYS A 952 10.36 4.51 -14.73
CA LYS A 952 10.64 4.22 -16.13
C LYS A 952 12.13 3.95 -16.35
N GLY A 953 12.43 2.80 -16.96
CA GLY A 953 13.82 2.35 -17.17
C GLY A 953 14.49 1.78 -15.91
N HIS A 954 13.82 1.74 -14.75
CA HIS A 954 14.40 1.15 -13.55
C HIS A 954 14.69 -0.34 -13.72
N ASP A 955 13.85 -1.07 -14.44
CA ASP A 955 14.08 -2.48 -14.75
C ASP A 955 15.38 -2.72 -15.53
N ILE A 956 15.89 -1.70 -16.22
CA ILE A 956 17.18 -1.74 -16.91
C ILE A 956 18.32 -1.57 -15.90
N LEU A 957 18.20 -0.65 -14.94
CA LEU A 957 19.15 -0.49 -13.84
C LEU A 957 19.21 -1.74 -12.95
N ALA A 958 18.05 -2.31 -12.63
CA ALA A 958 17.91 -3.50 -11.80
C ALA A 958 18.03 -4.81 -12.60
N HIS A 959 18.10 -4.74 -13.94
CA HIS A 959 18.10 -5.89 -14.85
C HIS A 959 17.02 -6.94 -14.52
N LEU A 960 15.84 -6.49 -14.06
CA LEU A 960 14.78 -7.37 -13.55
C LEU A 960 14.16 -8.25 -14.65
N TYR A 961 14.31 -7.88 -15.93
CA TYR A 961 13.61 -8.55 -17.05
C TYR A 961 14.38 -8.62 -18.38
N LEU A 962 15.65 -8.21 -18.43
CA LEU A 962 16.41 -8.15 -19.69
C LEU A 962 17.34 -9.35 -19.87
N GLY A 963 16.74 -10.45 -20.36
CA GLY A 963 17.43 -11.45 -21.16
C GLY A 963 17.49 -11.05 -22.65
N VAL A 964 18.40 -11.68 -23.40
CA VAL A 964 18.79 -11.43 -24.81
C VAL A 964 17.64 -11.00 -25.75
N GLY A 965 17.72 -9.79 -26.33
CA GLY A 965 17.28 -9.51 -27.71
C GLY A 965 15.83 -9.77 -28.14
N GLN A 966 14.83 -9.82 -27.25
CA GLN A 966 13.44 -10.02 -27.64
C GLN A 966 12.46 -9.02 -27.01
N GLN A 967 11.45 -8.66 -27.81
CA GLN A 967 10.33 -7.81 -27.47
C GLN A 967 9.67 -8.28 -26.16
N THR A 968 9.43 -7.30 -25.30
CA THR A 968 9.12 -7.44 -23.88
C THR A 968 7.71 -7.99 -23.60
N CYS A 969 7.67 -8.95 -22.67
CA CYS A 969 6.57 -9.46 -21.84
C CYS A 969 5.32 -10.05 -22.51
N GLY A 970 4.76 -9.45 -23.57
CA GLY A 970 3.57 -9.97 -24.26
C GLY A 970 3.79 -11.36 -24.84
N VAL A 971 4.83 -11.51 -25.67
CA VAL A 971 5.08 -12.74 -26.43
C VAL A 971 5.59 -13.90 -25.57
N ALA A 972 6.32 -13.63 -24.48
CA ALA A 972 6.85 -14.66 -23.59
C ALA A 972 5.77 -15.29 -22.70
N ILE A 973 4.80 -14.49 -22.22
CA ILE A 973 3.67 -14.98 -21.40
C ILE A 973 2.52 -15.49 -22.29
N LEU A 974 2.30 -14.89 -23.47
CA LEU A 974 1.31 -15.39 -24.43
C LEU A 974 1.80 -16.64 -25.18
N GLY A 975 3.12 -16.84 -25.27
CA GLY A 975 3.77 -17.78 -26.18
C GLY A 975 3.49 -17.44 -27.66
N PRO A 976 4.28 -17.92 -28.63
CA PRO A 976 3.72 -18.16 -29.95
C PRO A 976 2.56 -19.14 -29.77
N GLU A 977 1.42 -18.95 -30.45
CA GLU A 977 0.23 -19.81 -30.37
C GLU A 977 0.61 -21.31 -30.27
N ASN A 978 0.79 -21.80 -29.05
CA ASN A 978 1.40 -23.12 -28.88
C ASN A 978 0.24 -24.09 -28.85
N GLU A 979 -0.12 -24.63 -30.02
CA GLU A 979 -1.12 -25.68 -30.16
C GLU A 979 -0.87 -26.87 -29.20
N SER A 980 0.36 -27.02 -28.68
CA SER A 980 0.73 -28.03 -27.67
C SER A 980 0.10 -27.78 -26.29
N ILE A 981 0.03 -26.52 -25.82
CA ILE A 981 -0.62 -26.18 -24.53
C ILE A 981 -2.13 -26.48 -24.58
N ARG A 982 -2.73 -26.36 -25.77
CA ARG A 982 -4.14 -26.69 -26.03
C ARG A 982 -4.43 -28.18 -26.18
N LYS A 983 -3.44 -29.00 -26.56
CA LYS A 983 -3.65 -30.41 -26.94
C LYS A 983 -3.16 -31.42 -25.91
N ASP A 984 -2.29 -31.05 -24.98
CA ASP A 984 -1.74 -31.98 -23.99
C ASP A 984 -1.50 -31.34 -22.61
N PRO A 985 -2.24 -31.72 -21.55
CA PRO A 985 -2.02 -31.25 -20.18
C PRO A 985 -0.77 -31.84 -19.50
N SER A 986 0.08 -32.61 -20.21
CA SER A 986 1.29 -33.24 -19.65
C SER A 986 2.32 -32.25 -19.09
N TRP A 987 2.28 -30.96 -19.48
CA TRP A 987 3.14 -29.92 -18.92
C TRP A 987 2.81 -29.57 -17.46
N VAL A 988 1.62 -29.91 -16.96
CA VAL A 988 1.26 -29.73 -15.53
C VAL A 988 1.77 -30.90 -14.68
N VAL A 989 2.10 -32.02 -15.32
CA VAL A 989 2.57 -33.24 -14.66
C VAL A 989 4.11 -33.35 -14.65
N LYS A 990 4.79 -32.68 -15.59
CA LYS A 990 6.24 -32.46 -15.56
C LYS A 990 6.58 -31.36 -14.57
#